data_AF-A0A402DKZ2-F1
#
_entry.id   AF-A0A402DKZ2-F1
#
_cell.length_a   1.000
_cell.length_b   1.000
_cell.length_c   1.000
_cell.angle_alpha   90.00
_cell.angle_beta   90.00
_cell.angle_gamma   90.00
#
_symmetry.space_group_name_H-M   'P 1'
#
loop_
_entity.id
_entity.type
_entity.pdbx_description
1 polymer ?
#
loop_
_entity_poly.entity_id
_entity_poly.type
_entity_poly.pdbx_seq_one_letter_code
_entity_poly.pdbx_strand_id
1 'polypeptide(L)'
;MDSARNQRLTATVVFLDAGVTDYQSLQAGVIPEVATVILSPNQDGIEQISAFLQQNPQITTIHLVSHGAPGCLYLGNCQLNLTNIYDYRQQLQNWAKINRILLYGCQVAAGDAGTEFINKLSQITGAKIAASSGRVGNAALGGSWELEVSFPAIKGENKTFIETLDLSDLQTSGVFQPDILNTYPGVFAPTLVGVWDRLSYAYGVTVVGNYAYAVGDTLEIIDISNPSNPTFKGNYDIYEGQDVQIVGNYADVADADSGLQIIDISNPTNPTFKGNYNTSGYAAGVQIVGNYGYVADGFSGLQIIDISNPTTPTLKGNYDTSGYAVDVQIVGNYAYLADGDSGLQIIDISNPTNPTFKGNYDTPDYAYGVQVVGNYAYVADLGFRLQIIDISNPTNPTLKGNYNTSGQADDVQIVGNYAYVAERSSGLQIIDISNPTTPTLKGNYDTYYALDVQIVGNYAYVADQSSGLQIIDIGNPTNPIFKGNYDPSDYANDVQIVGNYAYLADGGSGLQIIDISNPTTPTLKGNYNTSGSALGVQIVGNYACVADWDKGLQIIDISNPTNPTFKDNYDTSGYANDVQVVGNYAYVADRDGGLKIIDVSEFTNAQTVTLSISPSSVSEDGTANMAYTFTRSGVTTNALTVNYTLHGCNLHFLLKDNSIV
;
A
#
# COMPACT_ATOMS: atom_id res chain seq x y z
N MET A 1 -44.99 3.50 31.97
CA MET A 1 -43.60 3.69 31.52
C MET A 1 -43.37 3.14 30.11
N ASP A 2 -44.10 2.12 29.66
CA ASP A 2 -43.91 1.54 28.30
C ASP A 2 -44.39 2.39 27.11
N SER A 3 -45.46 3.19 27.24
CA SER A 3 -45.97 3.96 26.08
C SER A 3 -45.05 5.11 25.64
N ALA A 4 -44.45 5.83 26.59
CA ALA A 4 -43.51 6.92 26.31
C ALA A 4 -42.17 6.40 25.76
N ARG A 5 -41.70 5.25 26.25
CA ARG A 5 -40.51 4.56 25.73
C ARG A 5 -40.74 4.07 24.30
N ASN A 6 -41.86 3.40 24.05
CA ASN A 6 -42.21 2.95 22.70
C ASN A 6 -42.37 4.12 21.71
N GLN A 7 -42.98 5.23 22.14
CA GLN A 7 -43.09 6.42 21.29
C GLN A 7 -41.72 7.03 20.94
N ARG A 8 -40.75 6.99 21.86
CA ARG A 8 -39.37 7.44 21.60
C ARG A 8 -38.63 6.51 20.65
N LEU A 9 -38.76 5.19 20.81
CA LEU A 9 -38.15 4.21 19.92
C LEU A 9 -38.72 4.30 18.49
N THR A 10 -40.02 4.52 18.35
CA THR A 10 -40.67 4.74 17.04
C THR A 10 -40.26 6.05 16.35
N ALA A 11 -39.63 6.98 17.08
CA ALA A 11 -39.07 8.23 16.57
C ALA A 11 -37.54 8.16 16.35
N THR A 12 -36.97 6.96 16.40
CA THR A 12 -35.54 6.69 16.27
C THR A 12 -35.27 5.83 15.04
N VAL A 13 -34.17 6.10 14.35
CA VAL A 13 -33.69 5.30 13.21
C VAL A 13 -32.18 5.11 13.31
N VAL A 14 -31.72 3.92 12.89
CA VAL A 14 -30.31 3.60 12.69
C VAL A 14 -30.03 3.59 11.20
N PHE A 15 -29.11 4.42 10.74
CA PHE A 15 -28.51 4.31 9.43
C PHE A 15 -27.19 3.55 9.56
N LEU A 16 -27.06 2.45 8.81
CA LEU A 16 -25.85 1.65 8.73
C LEU A 16 -25.22 1.84 7.35
N ASP A 17 -23.97 2.26 7.34
CA ASP A 17 -23.18 2.27 6.12
C ASP A 17 -22.80 0.85 5.70
N ALA A 18 -23.02 0.50 4.43
CA ALA A 18 -22.69 -0.82 3.91
C ALA A 18 -21.17 -1.08 3.79
N GLY A 19 -20.36 -0.02 3.85
CA GLY A 19 -18.90 -0.07 3.84
C GLY A 19 -18.29 -0.53 5.18
N VAL A 20 -19.07 -0.53 6.27
CA VAL A 20 -18.65 -1.05 7.57
C VAL A 20 -18.60 -2.58 7.56
N THR A 21 -17.51 -3.13 8.11
CA THR A 21 -17.29 -4.58 8.25
C THR A 21 -18.53 -5.28 8.83
N ASP A 22 -19.02 -6.36 8.23
CA ASP A 22 -20.15 -7.16 8.78
C ASP A 22 -21.37 -6.33 9.27
N TYR A 23 -21.75 -5.29 8.52
CA TYR A 23 -22.91 -4.44 8.86
C TYR A 23 -24.21 -5.26 9.00
N GLN A 24 -24.28 -6.45 8.40
CA GLN A 24 -25.44 -7.36 8.50
C GLN A 24 -25.64 -7.86 9.94
N SER A 25 -24.55 -8.16 10.66
CA SER A 25 -24.64 -8.51 12.09
C SER A 25 -25.11 -7.33 12.93
N LEU A 26 -24.67 -6.11 12.61
CA LEU A 26 -25.17 -4.89 13.27
C LEU A 26 -26.65 -4.66 12.97
N GLN A 27 -27.07 -4.85 11.73
CA GLN A 27 -28.47 -4.78 11.31
C GLN A 27 -29.33 -5.79 12.07
N ALA A 28 -28.89 -7.05 12.16
CA ALA A 28 -29.58 -8.08 12.92
C ALA A 28 -29.63 -7.77 14.42
N GLY A 29 -28.65 -7.00 14.91
CA GLY A 29 -28.57 -6.53 16.28
C GLY A 29 -29.40 -5.32 16.61
N VAL A 30 -30.00 -4.62 15.64
CA VAL A 30 -30.90 -3.50 15.95
C VAL A 30 -32.15 -4.03 16.64
N ILE A 31 -32.57 -3.38 17.72
CA ILE A 31 -33.77 -3.81 18.47
C ILE A 31 -35.03 -3.69 17.58
N PRO A 32 -36.01 -4.59 17.73
CA PRO A 32 -37.16 -4.68 16.81
C PRO A 32 -37.99 -3.41 16.65
N GLU A 33 -37.99 -2.51 17.65
CA GLU A 33 -38.78 -1.28 17.67
C GLU A 33 -38.13 -0.10 16.94
N VAL A 34 -36.88 -0.25 16.48
CA VAL A 34 -36.10 0.81 15.83
C VAL A 34 -35.95 0.48 14.35
N ALA A 35 -36.26 1.45 13.49
CA ALA A 35 -36.06 1.29 12.06
C ALA A 35 -34.56 1.26 11.71
N THR A 36 -34.19 0.39 10.78
CA THR A 36 -32.83 0.35 10.22
C THR A 36 -32.87 0.68 8.74
N VAL A 37 -31.96 1.54 8.29
CA VAL A 37 -31.77 1.89 6.88
C VAL A 37 -30.33 1.60 6.51
N ILE A 38 -30.12 0.85 5.44
CA ILE A 38 -28.78 0.58 4.91
C ILE A 38 -28.46 1.65 3.86
N LEU A 39 -27.35 2.35 4.04
CA LEU A 39 -26.84 3.30 3.06
C LEU A 39 -26.13 2.53 1.97
N SER A 40 -26.59 2.72 0.73
CA SER A 40 -25.96 2.14 -0.44
C SER A 40 -24.58 2.78 -0.66
N PRO A 41 -23.53 1.98 -0.94
CA PRO A 41 -22.19 2.51 -1.20
C PRO A 41 -22.10 3.24 -2.55
N ASN A 42 -23.15 3.21 -3.38
CA ASN A 42 -23.18 3.80 -4.72
C ASN A 42 -24.01 5.09 -4.81
N GLN A 43 -24.46 5.63 -3.67
CA GLN A 43 -25.28 6.84 -3.61
C GLN A 43 -24.79 7.75 -2.49
N ASP A 44 -25.05 9.05 -2.63
CA ASP A 44 -24.68 10.03 -1.61
C ASP A 44 -25.43 9.73 -0.31
N GLY A 45 -24.68 9.54 0.78
CA GLY A 45 -25.27 9.17 2.06
C GLY A 45 -26.15 10.27 2.66
N ILE A 46 -25.81 11.54 2.48
CA ILE A 46 -26.60 12.66 2.98
C ILE A 46 -27.91 12.80 2.22
N GLU A 47 -27.89 12.57 0.90
CA GLU A 47 -29.11 12.54 0.09
C GLU A 47 -30.04 11.39 0.48
N GLN A 48 -29.48 10.17 0.68
CA GLN A 48 -30.23 9.00 1.14
C GLN A 48 -30.91 9.25 2.49
N ILE A 49 -30.15 9.76 3.47
CA ILE A 49 -30.68 10.10 4.80
C ILE A 49 -31.78 11.17 4.68
N SER A 50 -31.52 12.23 3.91
CA SER A 50 -32.47 13.33 3.72
C SER A 50 -33.79 12.88 3.10
N ALA A 51 -33.73 12.04 2.06
CA ALA A 51 -34.90 11.48 1.40
C ALA A 51 -35.72 10.61 2.35
N PHE A 52 -35.06 9.77 3.16
CA PHE A 52 -35.74 8.97 4.18
C PHE A 52 -36.43 9.84 5.22
N LEU A 53 -35.74 10.85 5.77
CA LEU A 53 -36.28 11.74 6.81
C LEU A 53 -37.46 12.58 6.30
N GLN A 54 -37.46 12.96 5.02
CA GLN A 54 -38.59 13.67 4.41
C GLN A 54 -39.86 12.81 4.37
N GLN A 55 -39.72 11.52 4.10
CA GLN A 55 -40.84 10.57 4.10
C GLN A 55 -41.26 10.14 5.51
N ASN A 56 -40.40 10.37 6.51
CA ASN A 56 -40.56 9.92 7.90
C ASN A 56 -40.50 11.09 8.90
N PRO A 57 -41.45 12.05 8.85
CA PRO A 57 -41.40 13.28 9.65
C PRO A 57 -41.58 13.06 11.15
N GLN A 58 -41.92 11.84 11.58
CA GLN A 58 -41.99 11.43 12.98
C GLN A 58 -40.61 11.19 13.62
N ILE A 59 -39.57 11.01 12.82
CA ILE A 59 -38.21 10.76 13.31
C ILE A 59 -37.63 12.03 13.94
N THR A 60 -37.01 11.86 15.11
CA THR A 60 -36.39 12.96 15.87
C THR A 60 -35.00 12.61 16.38
N THR A 61 -34.58 11.34 16.31
CA THR A 61 -33.25 10.87 16.71
C THR A 61 -32.68 9.97 15.62
N ILE A 62 -31.43 10.22 15.23
CA ILE A 62 -30.71 9.37 14.28
C ILE A 62 -29.42 8.83 14.90
N HIS A 63 -29.14 7.56 14.62
CA HIS A 63 -27.85 6.92 14.85
C HIS A 63 -27.21 6.67 13.49
N LEU A 64 -26.01 7.20 13.26
CA LEU A 64 -25.24 6.99 12.04
C LEU A 64 -24.05 6.09 12.37
N VAL A 65 -23.96 4.94 11.71
CA VAL A 65 -22.85 3.99 11.89
C VAL A 65 -22.07 3.91 10.59
N SER A 66 -20.79 4.25 10.66
CA SER A 66 -19.92 4.35 9.49
C SER A 66 -18.44 4.28 9.86
N HIS A 67 -17.55 4.22 8.85
CA HIS A 67 -16.16 4.63 9.06
C HIS A 67 -16.10 6.14 9.40
N GLY A 68 -14.99 6.57 9.99
CA GLY A 68 -14.77 7.96 10.41
C GLY A 68 -13.29 8.30 10.55
N ALA A 69 -13.01 9.60 10.53
CA ALA A 69 -11.71 10.19 10.83
C ALA A 69 -11.92 11.53 11.56
N PRO A 70 -10.89 12.13 12.20
CA PRO A 70 -11.02 13.44 12.85
C PRO A 70 -11.70 14.49 11.96
N GLY A 71 -12.92 14.90 12.33
CA GLY A 71 -13.71 15.90 11.60
C GLY A 71 -14.37 15.41 10.29
N CYS A 72 -14.49 14.10 10.09
CA CYS A 72 -15.02 13.49 8.87
C CYS A 72 -15.88 12.24 9.14
N LEU A 73 -16.98 12.08 8.39
CA LEU A 73 -17.80 10.88 8.31
C LEU A 73 -17.87 10.37 6.87
N TYR A 74 -17.80 9.05 6.68
CA TYR A 74 -17.94 8.40 5.38
C TYR A 74 -19.34 7.79 5.27
N LEU A 75 -20.18 8.25 4.33
CA LEU A 75 -21.58 7.84 4.22
C LEU A 75 -21.94 7.57 2.76
N GLY A 76 -22.23 6.31 2.42
CA GLY A 76 -22.44 5.86 1.05
C GLY A 76 -21.18 6.09 0.22
N ASN A 77 -21.30 6.86 -0.86
CA ASN A 77 -20.14 7.32 -1.65
C ASN A 77 -19.68 8.75 -1.32
N CYS A 78 -20.20 9.38 -0.25
CA CYS A 78 -19.84 10.76 0.11
C CYS A 78 -19.06 10.82 1.42
N GLN A 79 -18.27 11.89 1.57
CA GLN A 79 -17.66 12.26 2.84
C GLN A 79 -18.34 13.53 3.34
N LEU A 80 -18.77 13.57 4.60
CA LEU A 80 -19.20 14.81 5.25
C LEU A 80 -18.08 15.28 6.16
N ASN A 81 -17.46 16.43 5.85
CA ASN A 81 -16.30 16.96 6.57
C ASN A 81 -16.32 18.49 6.65
N LEU A 82 -15.34 19.09 7.33
CA LEU A 82 -15.24 20.54 7.53
C LEU A 82 -15.21 21.37 6.25
N THR A 83 -14.67 20.81 5.15
CA THR A 83 -14.48 21.51 3.88
C THR A 83 -15.80 21.60 3.10
N ASN A 84 -16.64 20.55 3.15
CA ASN A 84 -17.85 20.45 2.33
C ASN A 84 -19.18 20.50 3.11
N ILE A 85 -19.14 20.58 4.44
CA ILE A 85 -20.36 20.60 5.29
C ILE A 85 -21.35 21.71 4.91
N TYR A 86 -20.87 22.82 4.36
CA TYR A 86 -21.74 23.91 3.92
C TYR A 86 -22.34 23.71 2.54
N ASP A 87 -21.80 22.81 1.72
CA ASP A 87 -22.39 22.43 0.44
C ASP A 87 -23.68 21.64 0.67
N TYR A 88 -23.72 20.82 1.73
CA TYR A 88 -24.91 20.11 2.20
C TYR A 88 -25.84 20.94 3.10
N ARG A 89 -25.60 22.25 3.26
CA ARG A 89 -26.33 23.08 4.23
C ARG A 89 -27.85 22.99 4.03
N GLN A 90 -28.34 23.01 2.79
CA GLN A 90 -29.78 22.96 2.52
C GLN A 90 -30.39 21.63 2.96
N GLN A 91 -29.74 20.50 2.62
CA GLN A 91 -30.15 19.16 3.04
C GLN A 91 -30.14 19.04 4.57
N LEU A 92 -29.05 19.44 5.21
CA LEU A 92 -28.86 19.36 6.67
C LEU A 92 -29.82 20.29 7.43
N GLN A 93 -30.14 21.47 6.90
CA GLN A 93 -31.17 22.35 7.49
C GLN A 93 -32.57 21.76 7.40
N ASN A 94 -32.85 20.93 6.39
CA ASN A 94 -34.12 20.20 6.31
C ASN A 94 -34.25 19.11 7.38
N TRP A 95 -33.16 18.78 8.09
CA TRP A 95 -33.19 17.90 9.25
C TRP A 95 -33.62 18.62 10.53
N ALA A 96 -34.20 19.84 10.45
CA ALA A 96 -34.57 20.66 11.62
C ALA A 96 -35.53 20.01 12.65
N LYS A 97 -36.17 18.88 12.31
CA LYS A 97 -36.98 18.09 13.27
C LYS A 97 -36.15 17.07 14.07
N ILE A 98 -34.91 16.84 13.67
CA ILE A 98 -33.95 15.99 14.35
C ILE A 98 -33.40 16.75 15.55
N ASN A 99 -33.67 16.22 16.72
CA ASN A 99 -33.21 16.77 17.99
C ASN A 99 -31.84 16.22 18.38
N ARG A 100 -31.49 15.02 17.90
CA ARG A 100 -30.30 14.27 18.32
C ARG A 100 -29.68 13.49 17.16
N ILE A 101 -28.36 13.60 17.04
CA ILE A 101 -27.54 12.86 16.09
C ILE A 101 -26.42 12.16 16.87
N LEU A 102 -26.34 10.84 16.75
CA LEU A 102 -25.32 10.00 17.36
C LEU A 102 -24.42 9.43 16.25
N LEU A 103 -23.12 9.70 16.33
CA LEU A 103 -22.14 9.42 15.27
C LEU A 103 -21.17 8.32 15.71
N TYR A 104 -21.41 7.10 15.26
CA TYR A 104 -20.60 5.91 15.49
C TYR A 104 -19.63 5.74 14.31
N GLY A 105 -18.65 6.64 14.25
CA GLY A 105 -17.50 6.53 13.35
C GLY A 105 -16.20 6.76 14.12
N CYS A 106 -15.15 6.02 13.74
CA CYS A 106 -13.85 6.13 14.39
C CYS A 106 -13.38 7.59 14.43
N GLN A 107 -13.07 8.10 15.61
CA GLN A 107 -12.36 9.36 15.83
C GLN A 107 -13.02 10.62 15.25
N VAL A 108 -14.31 10.57 14.89
CA VAL A 108 -15.03 11.69 14.24
C VAL A 108 -14.91 12.99 15.02
N ALA A 109 -14.93 12.92 16.35
CA ALA A 109 -14.81 14.07 17.24
C ALA A 109 -13.42 14.23 17.88
N ALA A 110 -12.39 13.55 17.38
CA ALA A 110 -11.04 13.67 17.90
C ALA A 110 -10.40 15.03 17.51
N GLY A 111 -9.70 15.62 18.47
CA GLY A 111 -8.94 16.86 18.30
C GLY A 111 -9.79 18.11 17.97
N ASP A 112 -9.09 19.18 17.59
CA ASP A 112 -9.70 20.47 17.26
C ASP A 112 -10.60 20.36 16.02
N ALA A 113 -10.15 19.60 15.00
CA ALA A 113 -10.92 19.37 13.78
C ALA A 113 -12.24 18.63 14.06
N GLY A 114 -12.21 17.55 14.83
CA GLY A 114 -13.41 16.82 15.21
C GLY A 114 -14.38 17.64 16.05
N THR A 115 -13.86 18.43 17.00
CA THR A 115 -14.66 19.33 17.82
C THR A 115 -15.36 20.41 16.99
N GLU A 116 -14.63 21.03 16.06
CA GLU A 116 -15.19 22.04 15.16
C GLU A 116 -16.22 21.43 14.20
N PHE A 117 -16.00 20.20 13.73
CA PHE A 117 -16.93 19.50 12.85
C PHE A 117 -18.29 19.27 13.51
N ILE A 118 -18.32 18.68 14.72
CA ILE A 118 -19.58 18.44 15.43
C ILE A 118 -20.26 19.76 15.84
N ASN A 119 -19.49 20.82 16.11
CA ASN A 119 -20.02 22.15 16.39
C ASN A 119 -20.75 22.72 15.16
N LYS A 120 -20.10 22.73 13.98
CA LYS A 120 -20.72 23.20 12.73
C LYS A 120 -21.95 22.37 12.36
N LEU A 121 -21.87 21.04 12.47
CA LEU A 121 -22.99 20.16 12.14
C LEU A 121 -24.19 20.42 13.06
N SER A 122 -23.95 20.64 14.35
CA SER A 122 -24.99 21.02 15.32
C SER A 122 -25.62 22.38 15.00
N GLN A 123 -24.80 23.37 14.62
CA GLN A 123 -25.30 24.70 14.24
C GLN A 123 -26.18 24.66 12.99
N ILE A 124 -25.85 23.84 12.00
CA ILE A 124 -26.60 23.74 10.74
C ILE A 124 -27.91 22.99 10.93
N THR A 125 -27.87 21.86 11.64
CA THR A 125 -29.04 20.98 11.84
C THR A 125 -29.95 21.46 12.97
N GLY A 126 -29.41 22.22 13.93
CA GLY A 126 -30.06 22.54 15.20
C GLY A 126 -30.07 21.38 16.21
N ALA A 127 -29.50 20.23 15.85
CA ALA A 127 -29.51 19.02 16.69
C ALA A 127 -28.40 19.03 17.73
N LYS A 128 -28.61 18.29 18.83
CA LYS A 128 -27.52 17.91 19.74
C LYS A 128 -26.74 16.75 19.13
N ILE A 129 -25.42 16.85 19.12
CA ILE A 129 -24.55 15.85 18.50
C ILE A 129 -23.73 15.15 19.58
N ALA A 130 -23.63 13.83 19.49
CA ALA A 130 -22.66 13.03 20.24
C ALA A 130 -21.87 12.17 19.23
N ALA A 131 -20.57 12.09 19.41
CA ALA A 131 -19.66 11.43 18.47
C ALA A 131 -18.48 10.82 19.21
N SER A 132 -17.90 9.75 18.65
CA SER A 132 -16.72 9.15 19.24
C SER A 132 -15.47 9.99 18.94
N SER A 133 -14.60 10.14 19.94
CA SER A 133 -13.22 10.61 19.75
C SER A 133 -12.22 9.46 19.69
N GLY A 134 -12.68 8.21 19.87
CA GLY A 134 -11.88 7.00 19.83
C GLY A 134 -12.29 6.08 18.67
N ARG A 135 -11.70 4.88 18.62
CA ARG A 135 -12.10 3.86 17.63
C ARG A 135 -13.47 3.30 18.01
N VAL A 136 -14.33 3.07 17.02
CA VAL A 136 -15.66 2.50 17.23
C VAL A 136 -15.70 1.03 16.83
N GLY A 137 -16.27 0.17 17.68
CA GLY A 137 -16.46 -1.26 17.40
C GLY A 137 -16.04 -2.18 18.55
N ASN A 138 -15.56 -3.38 18.22
CA ASN A 138 -15.25 -4.42 19.19
C ASN A 138 -14.15 -4.00 20.19
N ALA A 139 -14.47 -4.09 21.49
CA ALA A 139 -13.55 -3.78 22.57
C ALA A 139 -12.28 -4.65 22.57
N ALA A 140 -12.37 -5.91 22.17
CA ALA A 140 -11.23 -6.81 22.04
C ALA A 140 -10.27 -6.42 20.90
N LEU A 141 -10.75 -5.63 19.92
CA LEU A 141 -9.94 -5.09 18.82
C LEU A 141 -9.52 -3.63 19.07
N GLY A 142 -9.69 -3.14 20.29
CA GLY A 142 -9.35 -1.77 20.69
C GLY A 142 -10.39 -0.70 20.31
N GLY A 143 -11.62 -1.12 19.97
CA GLY A 143 -12.76 -0.24 19.74
C GLY A 143 -13.58 0.05 21.00
N SER A 144 -14.55 0.95 20.88
CA SER A 144 -15.54 1.28 21.91
C SER A 144 -16.88 1.55 21.23
N TRP A 145 -17.99 1.48 21.95
CA TRP A 145 -19.29 1.97 21.47
C TRP A 145 -19.70 3.28 22.17
N GLU A 146 -18.77 3.87 22.93
CA GLU A 146 -18.96 5.14 23.62
C GLU A 146 -18.81 6.34 22.67
N LEU A 147 -19.55 7.41 22.99
CA LEU A 147 -19.52 8.67 22.27
C LEU A 147 -19.05 9.74 23.24
N GLU A 148 -17.74 9.95 23.29
CA GLU A 148 -17.07 10.69 24.36
C GLU A 148 -17.27 12.21 24.24
N VAL A 149 -17.57 12.71 23.04
CA VAL A 149 -17.68 14.15 22.77
C VAL A 149 -19.11 14.51 22.38
N SER A 150 -19.62 15.64 22.89
CA SER A 150 -20.96 16.13 22.54
C SER A 150 -21.05 17.65 22.43
N PHE A 151 -21.98 18.13 21.60
CA PHE A 151 -22.23 19.55 21.38
C PHE A 151 -23.75 19.88 21.33
N PRO A 152 -24.20 21.00 21.96
CA PRO A 152 -23.42 21.93 22.79
C PRO A 152 -22.88 21.26 24.05
N ALA A 153 -21.65 21.62 24.44
CA ALA A 153 -20.98 21.05 25.60
C ALA A 153 -21.84 21.25 26.86
N ILE A 154 -22.20 20.15 27.50
CA ILE A 154 -22.98 20.18 28.74
C ILE A 154 -21.98 20.45 29.86
N LYS A 155 -21.96 21.69 30.39
CA LYS A 155 -21.04 22.09 31.46
C LYS A 155 -21.21 21.20 32.69
N GLY A 156 -20.15 20.47 33.05
CA GLY A 156 -19.96 19.80 34.32
C GLY A 156 -18.55 19.21 34.41
N GLU A 157 -17.68 19.86 35.18
CA GLU A 157 -16.30 19.43 35.44
C GLU A 157 -16.24 18.01 36.05
N ASN A 158 -15.32 17.18 35.57
CA ASN A 158 -14.83 15.95 36.20
C ASN A 158 -15.88 14.95 36.72
N LYS A 159 -16.76 14.46 35.83
CA LYS A 159 -17.46 13.18 36.05
C LYS A 159 -17.57 12.41 34.74
N THR A 160 -17.07 11.18 34.72
CA THR A 160 -17.49 10.14 33.76
C THR A 160 -19.02 10.14 33.65
N PHE A 161 -19.51 10.00 32.43
CA PHE A 161 -20.74 10.54 31.85
C PHE A 161 -22.12 10.10 32.43
N ILE A 162 -22.29 9.74 33.72
CA ILE A 162 -23.54 9.05 34.16
C ILE A 162 -24.44 9.75 35.22
N GLU A 163 -24.36 11.06 35.56
CA GLU A 163 -25.21 11.54 36.68
C GLU A 163 -26.10 12.81 36.56
N THR A 164 -26.22 13.52 35.43
CA THR A 164 -27.13 14.71 35.42
C THR A 164 -27.96 14.95 34.17
N LEU A 165 -28.05 13.98 33.27
CA LEU A 165 -29.26 13.79 32.46
C LEU A 165 -30.01 12.60 33.05
N ASP A 166 -31.33 12.56 32.95
CA ASP A 166 -32.11 11.36 33.25
C ASP A 166 -31.68 10.24 32.28
N LEU A 167 -30.68 9.47 32.70
CA LEU A 167 -29.88 8.55 31.88
C LEU A 167 -30.49 7.15 31.77
N SER A 168 -31.73 6.95 32.24
CA SER A 168 -32.52 5.79 31.82
C SER A 168 -32.90 5.83 30.32
N ASP A 169 -32.74 6.98 29.67
CA ASP A 169 -33.12 7.19 28.26
C ASP A 169 -31.95 7.15 27.26
N LEU A 170 -30.70 7.05 27.72
CA LEU A 170 -29.50 7.09 26.88
C LEU A 170 -28.39 6.14 27.35
N GLN A 171 -28.74 4.87 27.50
CA GLN A 171 -27.72 3.85 27.29
C GLN A 171 -27.26 3.95 25.84
N THR A 172 -25.96 4.12 25.64
CA THR A 172 -25.21 4.10 24.37
C THR A 172 -25.32 2.75 23.62
N SER A 173 -26.17 1.84 24.12
CA SER A 173 -26.59 0.58 23.49
C SER A 173 -28.11 0.53 23.23
N GLY A 174 -28.87 1.60 23.40
CA GLY A 174 -30.34 1.53 23.44
C GLY A 174 -31.01 1.05 22.15
N VAL A 175 -30.30 1.11 21.01
CA VAL A 175 -30.80 0.67 19.70
C VAL A 175 -30.18 -0.66 19.24
N PHE A 176 -29.09 -1.11 19.88
CA PHE A 176 -28.41 -2.36 19.53
C PHE A 176 -28.48 -3.34 20.71
N GLN A 177 -28.79 -4.60 20.43
CA GLN A 177 -28.74 -5.66 21.42
C GLN A 177 -27.32 -5.75 22.02
N PRO A 178 -27.18 -5.80 23.36
CA PRO A 178 -25.87 -5.87 24.01
C PRO A 178 -24.99 -7.02 23.51
N ASP A 179 -25.61 -8.15 23.18
CA ASP A 179 -24.89 -9.32 22.66
C ASP A 179 -24.17 -8.98 21.36
N ILE A 180 -24.81 -8.27 20.42
CA ILE A 180 -24.17 -7.87 19.16
C ILE A 180 -23.04 -6.88 19.39
N LEU A 181 -23.19 -5.90 20.29
CA LEU A 181 -22.09 -4.97 20.60
C LEU A 181 -20.86 -5.68 21.19
N ASN A 182 -21.08 -6.79 21.91
CA ASN A 182 -20.01 -7.61 22.49
C ASN A 182 -19.40 -8.61 21.49
N THR A 183 -20.18 -9.11 20.52
CA THR A 183 -19.74 -10.15 19.58
C THR A 183 -19.43 -9.65 18.18
N TYR A 184 -19.70 -8.37 17.88
CA TYR A 184 -19.44 -7.78 16.58
C TYR A 184 -17.96 -7.95 16.19
N PRO A 185 -17.62 -8.47 15.01
CA PRO A 185 -16.25 -8.91 14.72
C PRO A 185 -15.29 -7.80 14.27
N GLY A 186 -15.77 -6.57 14.08
CA GLY A 186 -14.99 -5.49 13.45
C GLY A 186 -14.74 -4.27 14.32
N VAL A 187 -13.96 -3.35 13.76
CA VAL A 187 -13.76 -1.96 14.18
C VAL A 187 -13.76 -1.12 12.91
N PHE A 188 -14.27 0.11 12.97
CA PHE A 188 -14.56 0.89 11.76
C PHE A 188 -13.33 1.65 11.21
N ALA A 189 -12.16 1.02 11.17
CA ALA A 189 -10.87 1.53 10.64
C ALA A 189 -9.87 0.37 10.46
N PRO A 190 -8.79 0.47 9.63
CA PRO A 190 -7.79 -0.57 9.52
C PRO A 190 -7.15 -0.64 10.88
N THR A 191 -6.91 -1.86 11.29
CA THR A 191 -6.26 -2.01 12.57
C THR A 191 -4.79 -1.91 12.30
N LEU A 192 -4.22 -0.79 12.75
CA LEU A 192 -2.85 -0.81 13.19
C LEU A 192 -2.70 -1.94 14.17
N VAL A 193 -1.98 -2.94 13.73
CA VAL A 193 -1.78 -4.12 14.50
C VAL A 193 -0.38 -4.16 15.07
N GLY A 194 0.55 -3.50 14.38
CA GLY A 194 1.90 -3.28 14.83
C GLY A 194 2.35 -1.87 14.59
N VAL A 195 2.74 -1.22 15.67
CA VAL A 195 3.64 -0.09 15.56
C VAL A 195 5.03 -0.54 15.95
N TRP A 196 5.99 -0.25 15.09
CA TRP A 196 7.39 -0.42 15.40
C TRP A 196 8.11 0.90 15.64
N ASP A 197 7.67 1.64 16.66
CA ASP A 197 8.25 2.95 17.09
C ASP A 197 9.61 2.82 17.79
N ARG A 198 10.20 1.63 17.75
CA ARG A 198 11.54 1.41 18.30
C ARG A 198 12.63 1.92 17.37
N LEU A 199 12.30 2.07 16.08
CA LEU A 199 13.14 2.72 15.10
C LEU A 199 12.87 4.22 15.13
N SER A 200 13.93 5.02 15.25
CA SER A 200 13.84 6.47 15.07
C SER A 200 13.58 6.84 13.60
N TYR A 201 14.00 5.98 12.67
CA TYR A 201 13.73 6.05 11.23
C TYR A 201 13.89 4.67 10.58
N ALA A 202 13.26 4.45 9.42
CA ALA A 202 13.43 3.24 8.62
C ALA A 202 13.71 3.58 7.15
N TYR A 203 14.75 2.96 6.58
CA TYR A 203 15.14 3.12 5.16
C TYR A 203 14.84 1.89 4.31
N GLY A 204 14.86 0.69 4.91
CA GLY A 204 14.62 -0.55 4.21
C GLY A 204 13.79 -1.52 5.04
N VAL A 205 12.94 -2.30 4.36
CA VAL A 205 12.22 -3.42 4.94
C VAL A 205 12.26 -4.62 4.00
N THR A 206 12.46 -5.80 4.59
CA THR A 206 12.32 -7.06 3.86
C THR A 206 11.54 -8.07 4.69
N VAL A 207 10.71 -8.87 4.02
CA VAL A 207 9.82 -9.85 4.67
C VAL A 207 10.21 -11.25 4.22
N VAL A 208 10.60 -12.09 5.19
CA VAL A 208 10.97 -13.50 4.93
C VAL A 208 10.28 -14.42 5.93
N GLY A 209 9.35 -15.22 5.42
CA GLY A 209 8.56 -16.16 6.24
C GLY A 209 7.68 -15.42 7.25
N ASN A 210 7.87 -15.73 8.54
CA ASN A 210 7.11 -15.13 9.65
C ASN A 210 7.86 -13.96 10.31
N TYR A 211 8.83 -13.34 9.62
CA TYR A 211 9.59 -12.22 10.14
C TYR A 211 9.65 -11.06 9.15
N ALA A 212 9.45 -9.85 9.67
CA ALA A 212 9.85 -8.62 9.00
C ALA A 212 11.16 -8.13 9.60
N TYR A 213 12.05 -7.65 8.74
CA TYR A 213 13.35 -7.11 9.09
C TYR A 213 13.40 -5.68 8.57
N ALA A 214 13.41 -4.72 9.49
CA ALA A 214 13.48 -3.31 9.17
C ALA A 214 14.83 -2.75 9.64
N VAL A 215 15.42 -1.88 8.82
CA VAL A 215 16.70 -1.23 9.08
C VAL A 215 16.60 0.29 9.04
N GLY A 216 17.32 0.91 9.95
CA GLY A 216 17.46 2.35 10.14
C GLY A 216 18.47 2.60 11.27
N ASP A 217 18.05 3.21 12.38
CA ASP A 217 18.93 3.34 13.56
C ASP A 217 19.15 2.01 14.32
N THR A 218 18.32 1.00 14.08
CA THR A 218 18.51 -0.37 14.59
C THR A 218 18.13 -1.41 13.51
N LEU A 219 18.56 -2.67 13.68
CA LEU A 219 17.96 -3.80 12.99
C LEU A 219 16.90 -4.36 13.91
N GLU A 220 15.66 -4.30 13.48
CA GLU A 220 14.54 -4.82 14.26
C GLU A 220 13.98 -6.08 13.61
N ILE A 221 13.92 -7.16 14.40
CA ILE A 221 13.34 -8.45 14.02
C ILE A 221 11.98 -8.56 14.66
N ILE A 222 10.99 -8.56 13.78
CA ILE A 222 9.62 -8.42 14.19
C ILE A 222 8.93 -9.75 13.87
N ASP A 223 8.46 -10.43 14.91
CA ASP A 223 7.72 -11.67 14.74
C ASP A 223 6.31 -11.34 14.26
N ILE A 224 6.10 -11.63 12.99
CA ILE A 224 4.88 -11.43 12.24
C ILE A 224 4.20 -12.80 12.03
N SER A 225 4.37 -13.76 12.95
CA SER A 225 3.54 -14.97 13.00
C SER A 225 2.11 -14.64 13.44
N ASN A 226 1.98 -13.62 14.30
CA ASN A 226 0.73 -12.92 14.54
C ASN A 226 0.94 -11.43 14.31
N PRO A 227 0.83 -10.95 13.07
CA PRO A 227 1.09 -9.55 12.79
C PRO A 227 0.02 -8.64 13.40
N SER A 228 -1.10 -9.20 13.91
CA SER A 228 -2.09 -8.47 14.72
C SER A 228 -1.55 -7.96 16.07
N ASN A 229 -0.44 -8.56 16.52
CA ASN A 229 0.31 -8.23 17.72
C ASN A 229 1.76 -8.60 17.43
N PRO A 230 2.44 -7.85 16.54
CA PRO A 230 3.79 -8.15 16.16
C PRO A 230 4.62 -7.95 17.40
N THR A 231 5.16 -9.06 17.86
CA THR A 231 5.94 -9.02 19.08
C THR A 231 7.34 -8.66 18.70
N PHE A 232 7.95 -7.85 19.55
CA PHE A 232 9.40 -7.78 19.58
C PHE A 232 9.92 -9.19 19.67
N LYS A 233 10.59 -9.63 18.61
CA LYS A 233 11.38 -10.82 18.73
C LYS A 233 12.71 -10.39 19.30
N GLY A 234 13.41 -9.53 18.58
CA GLY A 234 14.72 -9.09 18.98
C GLY A 234 15.17 -7.94 18.13
N ASN A 235 16.15 -7.21 18.62
CA ASN A 235 16.82 -6.19 17.84
C ASN A 235 18.29 -6.32 18.05
N TYR A 236 18.98 -5.66 17.14
CA TYR A 236 20.37 -5.42 17.30
C TYR A 236 20.64 -3.95 17.02
N ASP A 237 21.36 -3.31 17.93
CA ASP A 237 21.79 -1.93 17.78
C ASP A 237 22.79 -1.88 16.61
N ILE A 238 22.37 -1.23 15.53
CA ILE A 238 23.23 -0.80 14.42
C ILE A 238 23.30 0.73 14.47
N TYR A 239 23.92 1.39 13.50
CA TYR A 239 24.05 2.84 13.51
C TYR A 239 23.11 3.54 12.51
N GLU A 240 23.19 3.15 11.24
CA GLU A 240 22.42 3.71 10.14
C GLU A 240 22.33 2.68 8.98
N GLY A 241 21.45 1.68 9.15
CA GLY A 241 21.20 0.64 8.17
C GLY A 241 20.52 1.17 6.89
N GLN A 242 21.19 1.00 5.76
CA GLN A 242 20.74 1.45 4.43
C GLN A 242 20.04 0.34 3.66
N ASP A 243 20.55 -0.88 3.77
CA ASP A 243 20.06 -2.04 3.05
C ASP A 243 20.20 -3.31 3.89
N VAL A 244 19.34 -4.30 3.63
CA VAL A 244 19.29 -5.56 4.37
C VAL A 244 18.97 -6.73 3.44
N GLN A 245 19.78 -7.77 3.53
CA GLN A 245 19.50 -9.06 2.92
C GLN A 245 19.40 -10.17 3.97
N ILE A 246 18.39 -11.03 3.81
CA ILE A 246 18.19 -12.19 4.68
C ILE A 246 18.62 -13.46 3.95
N VAL A 247 19.64 -14.13 4.50
CA VAL A 247 20.14 -15.40 3.97
C VAL A 247 20.21 -16.45 5.09
N GLY A 248 19.29 -17.41 5.04
CA GLY A 248 19.22 -18.49 6.02
C GLY A 248 18.91 -17.98 7.43
N ASN A 249 19.90 -18.04 8.32
CA ASN A 249 19.80 -17.63 9.73
C ASN A 249 20.50 -16.30 10.03
N TYR A 250 20.84 -15.53 9.00
CA TYR A 250 21.54 -14.25 9.17
C TYR A 250 20.75 -13.12 8.51
N ALA A 251 20.74 -11.99 9.21
CA ALA A 251 20.44 -10.70 8.63
C ALA A 251 21.77 -9.99 8.42
N ASP A 252 22.06 -9.71 7.15
CA ASP A 252 23.28 -9.05 6.73
C ASP A 252 22.92 -7.62 6.32
N VAL A 253 23.45 -6.65 7.07
CA VAL A 253 23.05 -5.24 6.97
C VAL A 253 24.21 -4.40 6.49
N ALA A 254 23.97 -3.57 5.46
CA ALA A 254 24.82 -2.45 5.12
C ALA A 254 24.52 -1.31 6.10
N ASP A 255 25.41 -1.13 7.08
CA ASP A 255 25.29 -0.13 8.15
C ASP A 255 26.28 1.01 7.86
N ALA A 256 25.77 2.15 7.40
CA ALA A 256 26.51 3.23 6.74
C ALA A 256 27.95 3.41 7.26
N ASP A 257 28.13 3.82 8.51
CA ASP A 257 29.46 4.10 9.10
C ASP A 257 30.10 2.90 9.84
N SER A 258 29.43 1.74 9.88
CA SER A 258 29.86 0.54 10.61
C SER A 258 30.12 -0.68 9.73
N GLY A 259 29.98 -0.54 8.41
CA GLY A 259 30.24 -1.60 7.43
C GLY A 259 29.21 -2.72 7.44
N LEU A 260 29.70 -3.97 7.38
CA LEU A 260 28.83 -5.14 7.39
C LEU A 260 28.54 -5.58 8.82
N GLN A 261 27.28 -5.50 9.23
CA GLN A 261 26.80 -6.10 10.46
C GLN A 261 26.14 -7.45 10.16
N ILE A 262 26.60 -8.52 10.84
CA ILE A 262 26.04 -9.87 10.70
C ILE A 262 25.35 -10.26 11.99
N ILE A 263 24.04 -10.33 11.90
CA ILE A 263 23.22 -10.57 13.06
C ILE A 263 22.70 -12.00 12.97
N ASP A 264 23.01 -12.81 13.99
CA ASP A 264 22.51 -14.18 14.07
C ASP A 264 21.05 -14.15 14.52
N ILE A 265 20.17 -14.41 13.55
CA ILE A 265 18.73 -14.41 13.72
C ILE A 265 18.18 -15.83 13.89
N SER A 266 19.04 -16.84 14.15
CA SER A 266 18.61 -18.22 14.42
C SER A 266 17.78 -18.34 15.69
N ASN A 267 18.14 -17.54 16.70
CA ASN A 267 17.25 -17.22 17.80
C ASN A 267 16.82 -15.76 17.68
N PRO A 268 15.70 -15.50 16.99
CA PRO A 268 15.27 -14.14 16.76
C PRO A 268 14.85 -13.45 18.07
N THR A 269 14.70 -14.16 19.20
CA THR A 269 14.38 -13.54 20.52
C THR A 269 15.58 -12.87 21.19
N ASN A 270 16.76 -13.27 20.78
CA ASN A 270 18.02 -12.77 21.30
C ASN A 270 18.97 -12.78 20.12
N PRO A 271 18.72 -11.93 19.10
CA PRO A 271 19.61 -11.80 17.99
C PRO A 271 20.93 -11.35 18.57
N THR A 272 21.88 -12.25 18.48
CA THR A 272 23.21 -11.93 18.97
C THR A 272 23.94 -11.33 17.81
N PHE A 273 24.68 -10.27 18.11
CA PHE A 273 25.86 -9.96 17.34
C PHE A 273 26.58 -11.26 17.02
N LYS A 274 26.57 -11.64 15.75
CA LYS A 274 27.40 -12.77 15.36
C LYS A 274 28.79 -12.21 15.19
N GLY A 275 28.89 -11.21 14.35
CA GLY A 275 30.09 -10.46 14.16
C GLY A 275 29.79 -9.26 13.30
N ASN A 276 30.78 -8.41 13.16
CA ASN A 276 30.80 -7.42 12.13
C ASN A 276 32.15 -7.43 11.49
N TYR A 277 32.18 -6.73 10.37
CA TYR A 277 33.40 -6.19 9.88
C TYR A 277 33.19 -4.69 9.70
N ASN A 278 33.82 -3.90 10.57
CA ASN A 278 33.84 -2.46 10.41
C ASN A 278 34.69 -2.12 9.19
N THR A 279 34.02 -1.63 8.15
CA THR A 279 34.67 -1.13 6.94
C THR A 279 35.10 0.32 7.16
N SER A 280 35.81 0.91 6.20
CA SER A 280 36.34 2.27 6.35
C SER A 280 35.49 3.35 5.66
N GLY A 281 34.46 2.94 4.90
CA GLY A 281 33.62 3.82 4.10
C GLY A 281 32.15 3.79 4.49
N TYR A 282 31.30 4.24 3.55
CA TYR A 282 29.86 4.34 3.72
C TYR A 282 29.19 3.12 3.06
N ALA A 283 28.74 2.16 3.86
CA ALA A 283 28.06 0.96 3.36
C ALA A 283 26.65 1.31 2.84
N ALA A 284 26.48 1.30 1.51
CA ALA A 284 25.22 1.69 0.85
C ALA A 284 24.39 0.49 0.38
N GLY A 285 25.03 -0.54 -0.18
CA GLY A 285 24.37 -1.72 -0.72
C GLY A 285 25.08 -3.00 -0.32
N VAL A 286 24.31 -4.08 -0.13
CA VAL A 286 24.85 -5.39 0.24
C VAL A 286 24.26 -6.50 -0.62
N GLN A 287 25.13 -7.42 -1.07
CA GLN A 287 24.69 -8.70 -1.60
C GLN A 287 25.46 -9.86 -0.98
N ILE A 288 24.72 -10.88 -0.58
CA ILE A 288 25.22 -12.11 0.03
C ILE A 288 25.18 -13.24 -0.99
N VAL A 289 26.35 -13.81 -1.27
CA VAL A 289 26.49 -14.97 -2.16
C VAL A 289 27.39 -16.01 -1.52
N GLY A 290 26.80 -17.16 -1.16
CA GLY A 290 27.52 -18.25 -0.51
C GLY A 290 28.00 -17.87 0.89
N ASN A 291 29.31 -17.88 1.12
CA ASN A 291 29.95 -17.58 2.40
C ASN A 291 30.56 -16.17 2.45
N TYR A 292 30.16 -15.27 1.55
CA TYR A 292 30.73 -13.94 1.44
C TYR A 292 29.64 -12.88 1.43
N GLY A 293 29.89 -11.81 2.19
CA GLY A 293 29.17 -10.55 2.06
C GLY A 293 29.97 -9.59 1.20
N TYR A 294 29.33 -9.04 0.18
CA TYR A 294 29.89 -8.05 -0.73
C TYR A 294 29.21 -6.72 -0.47
N VAL A 295 29.99 -5.75 -0.04
CA VAL A 295 29.47 -4.43 0.36
C VAL A 295 30.02 -3.37 -0.59
N ALA A 296 29.13 -2.55 -1.14
CA ALA A 296 29.45 -1.28 -1.77
C ALA A 296 29.66 -0.24 -0.66
N ASP A 297 30.92 0.13 -0.41
CA ASP A 297 31.36 0.84 0.79
C ASP A 297 31.81 2.29 0.49
N GLY A 298 31.09 2.99 -0.38
CA GLY A 298 31.38 4.38 -0.75
C GLY A 298 32.82 4.53 -1.23
N PHE A 299 33.57 5.50 -0.69
CA PHE A 299 34.97 5.77 -1.06
C PHE A 299 35.98 4.67 -0.65
N SER A 300 35.55 3.63 0.05
CA SER A 300 36.40 2.46 0.34
C SER A 300 36.18 1.31 -0.65
N GLY A 301 35.27 1.50 -1.62
CA GLY A 301 35.03 0.57 -2.71
C GLY A 301 34.41 -0.76 -2.30
N LEU A 302 34.96 -1.87 -2.82
CA LEU A 302 34.43 -3.21 -2.55
C LEU A 302 35.06 -3.80 -1.29
N GLN A 303 34.22 -4.16 -0.33
CA GLN A 303 34.63 -4.94 0.83
C GLN A 303 34.09 -6.37 0.70
N ILE A 304 34.98 -7.37 0.76
CA ILE A 304 34.62 -8.79 0.70
C ILE A 304 34.86 -9.41 2.06
N ILE A 305 33.77 -9.68 2.74
CA ILE A 305 33.81 -10.14 4.12
C ILE A 305 33.61 -11.66 4.09
N ASP A 306 34.56 -12.39 4.67
CA ASP A 306 34.41 -13.83 4.89
C ASP A 306 33.46 -14.05 6.04
N ILE A 307 32.26 -14.52 5.71
CA ILE A 307 31.21 -14.81 6.67
C ILE A 307 31.07 -16.31 6.90
N SER A 308 32.06 -17.13 6.49
CA SER A 308 32.08 -18.58 6.75
C SER A 308 32.16 -18.90 8.24
N ASN A 309 32.91 -18.08 8.99
CA ASN A 309 32.75 -17.98 10.43
C ASN A 309 32.15 -16.62 10.78
N PRO A 310 30.82 -16.52 10.85
CA PRO A 310 30.17 -15.25 11.08
C PRO A 310 30.46 -14.68 12.47
N THR A 311 31.07 -15.45 13.40
CA THR A 311 31.47 -14.92 14.73
C THR A 311 32.68 -14.01 14.69
N THR A 312 33.50 -14.21 13.66
CA THR A 312 34.73 -13.45 13.45
C THR A 312 34.79 -13.18 11.96
N PRO A 313 33.88 -12.33 11.43
CA PRO A 313 33.94 -11.94 10.04
C PRO A 313 35.30 -11.29 9.85
N THR A 314 36.08 -11.89 9.00
CA THR A 314 37.37 -11.32 8.64
C THR A 314 37.21 -10.69 7.30
N LEU A 315 37.85 -9.55 7.10
CA LEU A 315 38.13 -9.13 5.75
C LEU A 315 38.79 -10.29 5.03
N LYS A 316 38.08 -10.83 4.04
CA LYS A 316 38.71 -11.81 3.18
C LYS A 316 39.70 -11.04 2.32
N GLY A 317 39.21 -9.98 1.72
CA GLY A 317 39.98 -8.98 1.03
C GLY A 317 39.10 -7.76 0.79
N ASN A 318 39.74 -6.70 0.38
CA ASN A 318 39.08 -5.49 -0.09
C ASN A 318 39.71 -5.14 -1.42
N TYR A 319 38.96 -4.35 -2.16
CA TYR A 319 39.52 -3.61 -3.26
C TYR A 319 39.04 -2.16 -3.16
N ASP A 320 39.98 -1.28 -2.84
CA ASP A 320 39.80 0.17 -2.88
C ASP A 320 39.57 0.58 -4.33
N THR A 321 38.31 0.83 -4.67
CA THR A 321 37.92 1.35 -5.99
C THR A 321 38.22 2.84 -6.06
N SER A 322 38.23 3.40 -7.26
CA SER A 322 38.66 4.79 -7.43
C SER A 322 37.57 5.82 -7.12
N GLY A 323 36.31 5.39 -6.95
CA GLY A 323 35.14 6.26 -6.80
C GLY A 323 34.30 5.97 -5.56
N TYR A 324 33.00 6.22 -5.66
CA TYR A 324 32.05 6.06 -4.55
C TYR A 324 31.09 4.90 -4.87
N ALA A 325 31.34 3.73 -4.30
CA ALA A 325 30.52 2.54 -4.51
C ALA A 325 29.13 2.71 -3.87
N VAL A 326 28.07 2.65 -4.71
CA VAL A 326 26.67 2.78 -4.29
C VAL A 326 25.94 1.44 -4.32
N ASP A 327 26.11 0.70 -5.42
CA ASP A 327 25.40 -0.55 -5.68
C ASP A 327 26.37 -1.66 -6.09
N VAL A 328 26.02 -2.90 -5.78
CA VAL A 328 26.83 -4.08 -6.07
C VAL A 328 25.97 -5.25 -6.54
N GLN A 329 26.40 -5.86 -7.65
CA GLN A 329 25.87 -7.14 -8.09
C GLN A 329 26.97 -8.18 -8.29
N ILE A 330 26.71 -9.39 -7.80
CA ILE A 330 27.60 -10.54 -7.84
C ILE A 330 27.10 -11.54 -8.87
N VAL A 331 27.95 -11.81 -9.87
CA VAL A 331 27.67 -12.82 -10.91
C VAL A 331 28.90 -13.70 -11.10
N GLY A 332 28.79 -14.96 -10.67
CA GLY A 332 29.88 -15.93 -10.78
C GLY A 332 31.10 -15.55 -9.92
N ASN A 333 32.24 -15.33 -10.56
CA ASN A 333 33.52 -15.00 -9.90
C ASN A 333 33.84 -13.50 -9.90
N TYR A 334 32.85 -12.64 -10.17
CA TYR A 334 33.06 -11.20 -10.29
C TYR A 334 32.06 -10.42 -9.45
N ALA A 335 32.54 -9.33 -8.88
CA ALA A 335 31.72 -8.27 -8.31
C ALA A 335 31.71 -7.10 -9.29
N TYR A 336 30.52 -6.60 -9.57
CA TYR A 336 30.27 -5.44 -10.43
C TYR A 336 29.70 -4.33 -9.57
N LEU A 337 30.39 -3.19 -9.53
CA LEU A 337 30.00 -2.05 -8.72
C LEU A 337 29.65 -0.84 -9.59
N ALA A 338 28.55 -0.18 -9.27
CA ALA A 338 28.31 1.20 -9.66
C ALA A 338 29.09 2.10 -8.69
N ASP A 339 30.23 2.65 -9.17
CA ASP A 339 31.27 3.29 -8.36
C ASP A 339 31.28 4.83 -8.50
N GLY A 340 30.11 5.44 -8.62
CA GLY A 340 29.97 6.90 -8.76
C GLY A 340 30.82 7.45 -9.90
N ASP A 341 31.64 8.47 -9.61
CA ASP A 341 32.51 9.15 -10.59
C ASP A 341 33.59 8.25 -11.23
N SER A 342 33.72 6.99 -10.83
CA SER A 342 34.64 6.00 -11.42
C SER A 342 33.94 4.93 -12.26
N GLY A 343 32.63 5.06 -12.44
CA GLY A 343 31.83 4.20 -13.29
C GLY A 343 31.75 2.74 -12.87
N LEU A 344 31.94 1.83 -13.82
CA LEU A 344 31.88 0.40 -13.55
C LEU A 344 33.23 -0.11 -13.06
N GLN A 345 33.24 -0.67 -11.86
CA GLN A 345 34.40 -1.41 -11.36
C GLN A 345 34.11 -2.91 -11.39
N ILE A 346 35.06 -3.70 -11.92
CA ILE A 346 34.98 -5.15 -12.00
C ILE A 346 36.12 -5.76 -11.20
N ILE A 347 35.75 -6.41 -10.11
CA ILE A 347 36.71 -7.00 -9.19
C ILE A 347 36.65 -8.52 -9.34
N ASP A 348 37.81 -9.13 -9.59
CA ASP A 348 37.96 -10.58 -9.62
C ASP A 348 37.98 -11.11 -8.20
N ILE A 349 36.91 -11.79 -7.85
CA ILE A 349 36.67 -12.36 -6.53
C ILE A 349 36.89 -13.88 -6.52
N SER A 350 37.54 -14.44 -7.56
CA SER A 350 37.88 -15.87 -7.63
C SER A 350 38.84 -16.31 -6.51
N ASN A 351 39.75 -15.42 -6.14
CA ASN A 351 40.47 -15.48 -4.88
C ASN A 351 40.02 -14.32 -3.99
N PRO A 352 39.00 -14.51 -3.16
CA PRO A 352 38.49 -13.42 -2.34
C PRO A 352 39.51 -12.94 -1.28
N THR A 353 40.63 -13.65 -1.05
CA THR A 353 41.70 -13.19 -0.13
C THR A 353 42.57 -12.06 -0.68
N ASN A 354 42.58 -11.94 -2.00
CA ASN A 354 43.35 -10.97 -2.72
C ASN A 354 42.52 -10.63 -3.94
N PRO A 355 41.35 -9.97 -3.73
CA PRO A 355 40.54 -9.55 -4.85
C PRO A 355 41.39 -8.60 -5.65
N THR A 356 41.57 -8.95 -6.90
CA THR A 356 42.37 -8.13 -7.78
C THR A 356 41.41 -7.33 -8.62
N PHE A 357 41.77 -6.07 -8.82
CA PHE A 357 41.32 -5.35 -9.98
C PHE A 357 41.32 -6.27 -11.18
N LYS A 358 40.14 -6.53 -11.74
CA LYS A 358 40.08 -7.24 -13.00
C LYS A 358 40.16 -6.21 -14.09
N GLY A 359 39.24 -5.26 -14.03
CA GLY A 359 39.17 -4.14 -14.94
C GLY A 359 38.18 -3.13 -14.42
N ASN A 360 38.19 -1.97 -15.04
CA ASN A 360 37.13 -1.00 -14.90
C ASN A 360 36.78 -0.47 -16.25
N TYR A 361 35.61 0.11 -16.29
CA TYR A 361 35.24 1.00 -17.34
C TYR A 361 34.79 2.31 -16.70
N ASP A 362 35.65 3.33 -16.83
CA ASP A 362 35.36 4.70 -16.43
C ASP A 362 34.16 5.21 -17.25
N THR A 363 33.01 5.31 -16.59
CA THR A 363 31.81 5.87 -17.20
C THR A 363 31.84 7.39 -17.04
N PRO A 364 31.28 8.16 -17.98
CA PRO A 364 31.61 9.59 -17.99
C PRO A 364 30.92 10.45 -16.91
N ASP A 365 29.93 9.93 -16.15
CA ASP A 365 29.32 10.57 -14.97
C ASP A 365 29.38 9.71 -13.68
N TYR A 366 28.49 10.01 -12.74
CA TYR A 366 28.15 9.23 -11.58
C TYR A 366 27.27 8.00 -11.88
N ALA A 367 27.85 6.80 -11.74
CA ALA A 367 27.13 5.53 -11.79
C ALA A 367 26.32 5.27 -10.49
N TYR A 368 25.01 5.03 -10.63
CA TYR A 368 24.08 4.81 -9.48
C TYR A 368 23.59 3.37 -9.34
N GLY A 369 23.38 2.68 -10.45
CA GLY A 369 22.83 1.33 -10.45
C GLY A 369 23.50 0.45 -11.49
N VAL A 370 23.58 -0.85 -11.19
CA VAL A 370 24.16 -1.84 -12.09
C VAL A 370 23.28 -3.08 -12.18
N GLN A 371 23.01 -3.50 -13.41
CA GLN A 371 22.42 -4.81 -13.68
C GLN A 371 23.29 -5.61 -14.65
N VAL A 372 23.55 -6.87 -14.31
CA VAL A 372 24.40 -7.79 -15.07
C VAL A 372 23.54 -8.90 -15.65
N VAL A 373 23.56 -9.00 -16.97
CA VAL A 373 22.83 -10.05 -17.71
C VAL A 373 23.77 -10.66 -18.75
N GLY A 374 24.09 -11.94 -18.57
CA GLY A 374 24.99 -12.67 -19.47
C GLY A 374 26.41 -12.11 -19.47
N ASN A 375 26.89 -11.65 -20.64
CA ASN A 375 28.24 -11.12 -20.84
C ASN A 375 28.31 -9.58 -20.75
N TYR A 376 27.27 -8.93 -20.22
CA TYR A 376 27.16 -7.47 -20.20
C TYR A 376 26.78 -6.95 -18.83
N ALA A 377 27.41 -5.83 -18.47
CA ALA A 377 26.97 -4.98 -17.38
C ALA A 377 26.29 -3.74 -17.98
N TYR A 378 25.10 -3.44 -17.46
CA TYR A 378 24.26 -2.30 -17.81
C TYR A 378 24.31 -1.34 -16.63
N VAL A 379 24.86 -0.15 -16.86
CA VAL A 379 25.08 0.85 -15.81
C VAL A 379 24.27 2.09 -16.12
N ALA A 380 23.53 2.56 -15.12
CA ALA A 380 22.84 3.86 -15.13
C ALA A 380 23.80 4.93 -14.60
N ASP A 381 24.22 5.84 -15.47
CA ASP A 381 25.31 6.79 -15.24
C ASP A 381 24.86 8.26 -15.38
N LEU A 382 24.18 8.81 -14.36
CA LEU A 382 23.41 10.09 -14.37
C LEU A 382 23.42 10.89 -15.68
N GLY A 383 24.46 11.69 -15.95
CA GLY A 383 24.52 12.60 -17.10
C GLY A 383 25.06 12.00 -18.40
N PHE A 384 25.51 10.74 -18.40
CA PHE A 384 25.99 10.00 -19.57
C PHE A 384 25.30 8.62 -19.78
N ARG A 385 24.29 8.31 -18.95
CA ARG A 385 23.15 7.39 -19.13
C ARG A 385 23.49 5.91 -19.27
N LEU A 386 22.97 5.20 -20.29
CA LEU A 386 23.17 3.76 -20.40
C LEU A 386 24.55 3.43 -20.98
N GLN A 387 25.39 2.86 -20.12
CA GLN A 387 26.66 2.27 -20.53
C GLN A 387 26.49 0.75 -20.64
N ILE A 388 26.91 0.17 -21.77
CA ILE A 388 26.94 -1.29 -21.96
C ILE A 388 28.38 -1.73 -22.05
N ILE A 389 28.83 -2.36 -20.98
CA ILE A 389 30.21 -2.77 -20.85
C ILE A 389 30.29 -4.25 -21.21
N ASP A 390 31.16 -4.60 -22.17
CA ASP A 390 31.47 -5.99 -22.49
C ASP A 390 32.39 -6.53 -21.42
N ILE A 391 31.82 -7.43 -20.63
CA ILE A 391 32.51 -8.07 -19.50
C ILE A 391 32.92 -9.50 -19.83
N SER A 392 32.91 -9.89 -21.12
CA SER A 392 33.39 -11.21 -21.57
C SER A 392 34.89 -11.40 -21.35
N ASN A 393 35.66 -10.32 -21.50
CA ASN A 393 37.00 -10.22 -20.94
C ASN A 393 37.01 -9.18 -19.82
N PRO A 394 36.77 -9.60 -18.57
CA PRO A 394 36.68 -8.67 -17.46
C PRO A 394 38.04 -8.00 -17.16
N THR A 395 39.19 -8.46 -17.72
CA THR A 395 40.49 -7.81 -17.49
C THR A 395 40.64 -6.48 -18.24
N ASN A 396 39.84 -6.33 -19.28
CA ASN A 396 39.86 -5.20 -20.18
C ASN A 396 38.42 -5.01 -20.62
N PRO A 397 37.53 -4.66 -19.68
CA PRO A 397 36.15 -4.44 -20.01
C PRO A 397 36.15 -3.25 -20.94
N THR A 398 35.76 -3.52 -22.17
CA THR A 398 35.65 -2.48 -23.16
C THR A 398 34.23 -2.00 -23.09
N LEU A 399 34.04 -0.69 -23.25
CA LEU A 399 32.80 -0.21 -23.78
C LEU A 399 32.42 -1.09 -24.96
N LYS A 400 31.36 -1.87 -24.82
CA LYS A 400 30.82 -2.56 -25.97
C LYS A 400 30.17 -1.52 -26.83
N GLY A 401 29.31 -0.75 -26.20
CA GLY A 401 28.83 0.51 -26.69
C GLY A 401 28.17 1.25 -25.53
N ASN A 402 27.96 2.53 -25.73
CA ASN A 402 27.07 3.29 -24.89
C ASN A 402 25.89 3.69 -25.75
N TYR A 403 24.83 4.04 -25.06
CA TYR A 403 23.84 4.88 -25.68
C TYR A 403 23.67 6.14 -24.84
N ASN A 404 24.29 7.21 -25.34
CA ASN A 404 24.02 8.56 -24.85
C ASN A 404 22.60 8.93 -25.28
N THR A 405 21.66 8.67 -24.41
CA THR A 405 20.34 9.29 -24.42
C THR A 405 20.49 10.79 -24.07
N SER A 406 19.40 11.52 -23.94
CA SER A 406 19.44 12.96 -23.65
C SER A 406 19.09 13.32 -22.20
N GLY A 407 18.72 12.36 -21.33
CA GLY A 407 18.23 12.62 -19.98
C GLY A 407 19.06 12.07 -18.83
N GLN A 408 18.56 12.14 -17.58
CA GLN A 408 19.20 11.51 -16.41
C GLN A 408 18.49 10.20 -16.13
N ALA A 409 19.21 9.08 -16.08
CA ALA A 409 18.63 7.76 -15.84
C ALA A 409 18.44 7.50 -14.34
N ASP A 410 17.21 7.21 -13.92
CA ASP A 410 16.89 6.83 -12.53
C ASP A 410 16.71 5.32 -12.36
N ASP A 411 16.12 4.65 -13.35
CA ASP A 411 15.90 3.21 -13.31
C ASP A 411 16.18 2.52 -14.66
N VAL A 412 16.56 1.25 -14.58
CA VAL A 412 16.82 0.38 -15.73
C VAL A 412 16.25 -1.02 -15.52
N GLN A 413 15.41 -1.45 -16.46
CA GLN A 413 14.94 -2.82 -16.52
C GLN A 413 15.44 -3.53 -17.78
N ILE A 414 16.17 -4.64 -17.61
CA ILE A 414 16.61 -5.48 -18.73
C ILE A 414 15.59 -6.61 -19.00
N VAL A 415 14.99 -6.61 -20.19
CA VAL A 415 14.07 -7.66 -20.66
C VAL A 415 14.47 -8.16 -22.05
N GLY A 416 14.97 -9.40 -22.10
CA GLY A 416 15.39 -10.03 -23.35
C GLY A 416 16.55 -9.31 -24.02
N ASN A 417 16.32 -8.77 -25.22
CA ASN A 417 17.33 -8.08 -26.04
C ASN A 417 17.25 -6.55 -25.93
N TYR A 418 16.55 -6.02 -24.92
CA TYR A 418 16.32 -4.59 -24.75
C TYR A 418 16.62 -4.14 -23.33
N ALA A 419 17.22 -2.95 -23.26
CA ALA A 419 17.29 -2.16 -22.03
C ALA A 419 16.22 -1.08 -22.12
N TYR A 420 15.41 -1.00 -21.07
CA TYR A 420 14.37 0.03 -20.90
C TYR A 420 14.83 0.94 -19.78
N VAL A 421 15.06 2.20 -20.12
CA VAL A 421 15.63 3.19 -19.19
C VAL A 421 14.61 4.32 -19.01
N ALA A 422 14.28 4.61 -17.76
CA ALA A 422 13.46 5.75 -17.37
C ALA A 422 14.38 6.97 -17.17
N GLU A 423 14.13 8.05 -17.92
CA GLU A 423 14.96 9.26 -17.85
C GLU A 423 14.20 10.57 -17.62
N ARG A 424 14.70 11.38 -16.66
CA ARG A 424 14.11 12.66 -16.19
C ARG A 424 13.95 13.76 -17.23
N SER A 425 14.69 13.75 -18.33
CA SER A 425 14.57 14.80 -19.36
C SER A 425 14.49 14.25 -20.77
N SER A 426 14.19 12.97 -20.92
CA SER A 426 14.11 12.28 -22.21
C SER A 426 13.12 11.12 -22.23
N GLY A 427 12.47 10.81 -21.11
CA GLY A 427 11.46 9.77 -21.02
C GLY A 427 12.00 8.36 -21.24
N LEU A 428 11.24 7.55 -21.97
CA LEU A 428 11.59 6.14 -22.21
C LEU A 428 12.61 5.99 -23.33
N GLN A 429 13.71 5.33 -22.99
CA GLN A 429 14.73 4.97 -23.96
C GLN A 429 14.73 3.45 -24.14
N ILE A 430 14.50 2.99 -25.39
CA ILE A 430 14.51 1.57 -25.76
C ILE A 430 15.76 1.31 -26.56
N ILE A 431 16.72 0.70 -25.89
CA ILE A 431 18.03 0.52 -26.45
C ILE A 431 18.12 -0.94 -26.87
N ASP A 432 18.33 -1.17 -28.17
CA ASP A 432 18.56 -2.50 -28.71
C ASP A 432 19.97 -2.93 -28.32
N ILE A 433 20.00 -3.90 -27.43
CA ILE A 433 21.23 -4.47 -26.87
C ILE A 433 21.54 -5.83 -27.50
N SER A 434 20.87 -6.21 -28.60
CA SER A 434 21.15 -7.43 -29.37
C SER A 434 22.51 -7.40 -30.07
N ASN A 435 22.90 -6.22 -30.57
CA ASN A 435 24.29 -5.93 -30.88
C ASN A 435 24.84 -4.89 -29.91
N PRO A 436 25.39 -5.32 -28.79
CA PRO A 436 25.86 -4.42 -27.76
C PRO A 436 27.08 -3.58 -28.22
N THR A 437 27.72 -3.86 -29.38
CA THR A 437 28.85 -3.03 -29.87
C THR A 437 28.41 -1.64 -30.32
N THR A 438 27.18 -1.60 -30.76
CA THR A 438 26.56 -0.46 -31.40
C THR A 438 25.14 -0.52 -30.89
N PRO A 439 24.92 -0.33 -29.57
CA PRO A 439 23.58 -0.25 -29.06
C PRO A 439 22.97 0.92 -29.79
N THR A 440 21.98 0.58 -30.59
CA THR A 440 21.24 1.59 -31.29
C THR A 440 20.06 1.84 -30.41
N LEU A 441 19.73 3.11 -30.23
CA LEU A 441 18.35 3.44 -29.94
C LEU A 441 17.50 2.74 -30.97
N LYS A 442 16.79 1.72 -30.50
CA LYS A 442 15.83 1.04 -31.34
C LYS A 442 14.70 2.01 -31.57
N GLY A 443 14.27 2.60 -30.46
CA GLY A 443 13.49 3.81 -30.47
C GLY A 443 13.51 4.44 -29.11
N ASN A 444 13.06 5.68 -29.07
CA ASN A 444 12.77 6.40 -27.85
C ASN A 444 11.31 6.78 -27.90
N TYR A 445 10.79 7.07 -26.73
CA TYR A 445 9.61 7.86 -26.63
C TYR A 445 9.84 8.95 -25.59
N ASP A 446 9.92 10.20 -26.06
CA ASP A 446 10.09 11.35 -25.18
C ASP A 446 8.80 11.59 -24.39
N THR A 447 8.86 11.24 -23.11
CA THR A 447 7.79 11.45 -22.14
C THR A 447 8.03 12.65 -21.23
N TYR A 448 9.18 13.33 -21.37
CA TYR A 448 9.73 14.36 -20.49
C TYR A 448 10.47 13.83 -19.25
N TYR A 449 9.79 13.45 -18.17
CA TYR A 449 10.38 13.21 -16.84
C TYR A 449 10.03 11.84 -16.26
N ALA A 450 10.61 10.79 -16.81
CA ALA A 450 10.34 9.42 -16.36
C ALA A 450 11.12 9.09 -15.07
N LEU A 451 10.42 8.52 -14.08
CA LEU A 451 10.96 8.12 -12.77
C LEU A 451 11.03 6.60 -12.58
N ASP A 452 10.03 5.89 -13.09
CA ASP A 452 9.92 4.43 -12.96
C ASP A 452 9.39 3.81 -14.26
N VAL A 453 9.76 2.55 -14.51
CA VAL A 453 9.34 1.78 -15.68
C VAL A 453 9.06 0.32 -15.34
N GLN A 454 7.86 -0.14 -15.70
CA GLN A 454 7.51 -1.55 -15.67
C GLN A 454 7.25 -2.11 -17.06
N ILE A 455 7.95 -3.19 -17.42
CA ILE A 455 7.76 -3.92 -18.68
C ILE A 455 6.82 -5.11 -18.49
N VAL A 456 5.67 -5.07 -19.19
CA VAL A 456 4.70 -6.18 -19.23
C VAL A 456 4.32 -6.53 -20.67
N GLY A 457 4.73 -7.71 -21.11
CA GLY A 457 4.46 -8.20 -22.46
C GLY A 457 5.11 -7.31 -23.53
N ASN A 458 4.28 -6.71 -24.39
CA ASN A 458 4.71 -5.82 -25.49
C ASN A 458 4.57 -4.33 -25.14
N TYR A 459 4.40 -3.98 -23.87
CA TYR A 459 4.21 -2.60 -23.44
C TYR A 459 5.22 -2.21 -22.37
N ALA A 460 5.71 -0.98 -22.50
CA ALA A 460 6.38 -0.27 -21.42
C ALA A 460 5.39 0.71 -20.81
N TYR A 461 5.27 0.65 -19.49
CA TYR A 461 4.45 1.55 -18.69
C TYR A 461 5.39 2.39 -17.87
N VAL A 462 5.33 3.70 -18.09
CA VAL A 462 6.29 4.64 -17.54
C VAL A 462 5.56 5.63 -16.66
N ALA A 463 6.00 5.74 -15.41
CA ALA A 463 5.58 6.79 -14.51
C ALA A 463 6.39 8.05 -14.84
N ASP A 464 5.70 9.05 -15.41
CA ASP A 464 6.32 10.32 -15.80
C ASP A 464 5.80 11.48 -14.95
N GLN A 465 6.71 12.20 -14.31
CA GLN A 465 6.40 13.32 -13.43
C GLN A 465 5.65 14.47 -14.15
N SER A 466 5.90 14.70 -15.44
CA SER A 466 5.30 15.82 -16.17
C SER A 466 4.13 15.43 -17.06
N SER A 467 3.96 14.13 -17.34
CA SER A 467 2.96 13.66 -18.31
C SER A 467 2.16 12.45 -17.83
N GLY A 468 2.34 12.01 -16.59
CA GLY A 468 1.60 10.90 -16.00
C GLY A 468 2.00 9.54 -16.51
N LEU A 469 1.00 8.66 -16.68
CA LEU A 469 1.23 7.35 -17.28
C LEU A 469 1.44 7.49 -18.78
N GLN A 470 2.54 6.93 -19.25
CA GLN A 470 2.84 6.80 -20.66
C GLN A 470 2.81 5.33 -21.04
N ILE A 471 2.04 5.00 -22.09
CA ILE A 471 1.92 3.64 -22.61
C ILE A 471 2.56 3.59 -23.99
N ILE A 472 3.67 2.88 -24.04
CA ILE A 472 4.47 2.77 -25.24
C ILE A 472 4.37 1.32 -25.71
N ASP A 473 3.87 1.11 -26.94
CA ASP A 473 3.96 -0.20 -27.60
C ASP A 473 5.39 -0.42 -28.07
N ILE A 474 6.01 -1.39 -27.41
CA ILE A 474 7.38 -1.83 -27.64
C ILE A 474 7.41 -3.14 -28.44
N GLY A 475 6.27 -3.59 -28.99
CA GLY A 475 6.15 -4.76 -29.85
C GLY A 475 6.86 -4.59 -31.19
N ASN A 476 6.96 -3.35 -31.68
CA ASN A 476 8.03 -2.98 -32.59
C ASN A 476 8.96 -1.95 -31.93
N PRO A 477 10.06 -2.39 -31.32
CA PRO A 477 10.95 -1.49 -30.60
C PRO A 477 11.66 -0.50 -31.52
N THR A 478 11.63 -0.65 -32.87
CA THR A 478 12.25 0.34 -33.79
C THR A 478 11.43 1.61 -33.94
N ASN A 479 10.15 1.48 -33.61
CA ASN A 479 9.17 2.53 -33.74
C ASN A 479 8.25 2.33 -32.55
N PRO A 480 8.73 2.63 -31.32
CA PRO A 480 7.87 2.69 -30.16
C PRO A 480 6.76 3.65 -30.50
N ILE A 481 5.58 3.07 -30.63
CA ILE A 481 4.42 3.84 -30.95
C ILE A 481 3.84 4.19 -29.61
N PHE A 482 3.81 5.48 -29.33
CA PHE A 482 2.85 6.02 -28.41
C PHE A 482 1.49 5.40 -28.69
N LYS A 483 1.01 4.59 -27.77
CA LYS A 483 -0.35 4.11 -27.88
C LYS A 483 -1.25 5.12 -27.23
N GLY A 484 -0.92 5.51 -26.02
CA GLY A 484 -1.65 6.56 -25.34
C GLY A 484 -0.94 6.98 -24.09
N ASN A 485 -1.39 8.10 -23.57
CA ASN A 485 -1.05 8.57 -22.26
C ASN A 485 -2.32 8.73 -21.47
N TYR A 486 -2.14 8.72 -20.18
CA TYR A 486 -3.07 9.34 -19.30
C TYR A 486 -2.29 10.27 -18.39
N ASP A 487 -2.53 11.58 -18.53
CA ASP A 487 -1.96 12.60 -17.68
C ASP A 487 -2.94 12.88 -16.52
N PRO A 488 -2.62 12.41 -15.30
CA PRO A 488 -3.46 12.61 -14.13
C PRO A 488 -3.29 14.00 -13.48
N SER A 489 -2.42 14.86 -14.03
CA SER A 489 -2.16 16.25 -13.62
C SER A 489 -1.16 16.48 -12.47
N ASP A 490 -0.58 15.45 -11.86
CA ASP A 490 0.46 15.55 -10.81
C ASP A 490 1.65 14.60 -11.11
N TYR A 491 2.51 14.37 -10.11
CA TYR A 491 3.76 13.63 -10.20
C TYR A 491 3.57 12.12 -10.09
N ALA A 492 3.54 11.42 -11.22
CA ALA A 492 3.60 9.95 -11.23
C ALA A 492 4.98 9.46 -10.78
N ASN A 493 5.06 8.91 -9.56
CA ASN A 493 6.30 8.48 -8.91
C ASN A 493 6.56 6.97 -9.08
N ASP A 494 5.50 6.17 -9.11
CA ASP A 494 5.57 4.70 -9.14
C ASP A 494 4.41 4.15 -10.00
N VAL A 495 4.65 3.04 -10.69
CA VAL A 495 3.66 2.35 -11.50
C VAL A 495 3.67 0.84 -11.27
N GLN A 496 2.49 0.30 -10.95
CA GLN A 496 2.27 -1.14 -10.96
C GLN A 496 1.18 -1.56 -11.95
N ILE A 497 1.51 -2.57 -12.75
CA ILE A 497 0.63 -3.17 -13.75
C ILE A 497 0.04 -4.48 -13.24
N VAL A 498 -1.28 -4.53 -13.13
CA VAL A 498 -2.03 -5.72 -12.76
C VAL A 498 -3.19 -5.95 -13.74
N GLY A 499 -3.08 -7.00 -14.54
CA GLY A 499 -4.10 -7.35 -15.53
C GLY A 499 -4.27 -6.26 -16.60
N ASN A 500 -5.47 -5.69 -16.68
CA ASN A 500 -5.84 -4.65 -17.66
C ASN A 500 -5.78 -3.23 -17.07
N TYR A 501 -5.14 -3.06 -15.91
CA TYR A 501 -5.07 -1.77 -15.22
C TYR A 501 -3.62 -1.39 -14.92
N ALA A 502 -3.33 -0.11 -15.08
CA ALA A 502 -2.15 0.53 -14.53
C ALA A 502 -2.57 1.35 -13.31
N TYR A 503 -1.84 1.20 -12.22
CA TYR A 503 -2.07 1.89 -10.96
C TYR A 503 -0.87 2.79 -10.70
N LEU A 504 -1.13 4.09 -10.58
CA LEU A 504 -0.09 5.10 -10.35
C LEU A 504 -0.19 5.66 -8.94
N ALA A 505 0.97 5.79 -8.29
CA ALA A 505 1.15 6.72 -7.17
C ALA A 505 1.47 8.10 -7.77
N ASP A 506 0.47 8.98 -7.80
CA ASP A 506 0.50 10.25 -8.54
C ASP A 506 0.54 11.48 -7.62
N GLY A 507 1.56 11.57 -6.77
CA GLY A 507 1.81 12.75 -5.93
C GLY A 507 0.56 13.23 -5.19
N GLY A 508 0.25 14.52 -5.29
CA GLY A 508 -0.91 15.15 -4.65
C GLY A 508 -2.28 14.76 -5.23
N SER A 509 -2.31 14.09 -6.38
CA SER A 509 -3.52 13.50 -6.98
C SER A 509 -3.80 12.09 -6.49
N GLY A 510 -2.92 11.49 -5.68
CA GLY A 510 -3.13 10.21 -5.03
C GLY A 510 -3.12 9.01 -5.98
N LEU A 511 -4.15 8.15 -5.91
CA LEU A 511 -4.22 6.94 -6.72
C LEU A 511 -4.95 7.20 -8.04
N GLN A 512 -4.31 6.85 -9.14
CA GLN A 512 -4.92 6.89 -10.47
C GLN A 512 -5.02 5.48 -11.05
N ILE A 513 -6.22 5.09 -11.49
CA ILE A 513 -6.51 3.76 -12.06
C ILE A 513 -6.83 3.93 -13.53
N ILE A 514 -5.91 3.48 -14.37
CA ILE A 514 -6.00 3.70 -15.80
C ILE A 514 -6.40 2.39 -16.47
N ASP A 515 -7.50 2.40 -17.22
CA ASP A 515 -7.91 1.27 -18.06
C ASP A 515 -6.97 1.20 -19.25
N ILE A 516 -6.12 0.17 -19.26
CA ILE A 516 -5.13 -0.08 -20.31
C ILE A 516 -5.57 -1.24 -21.22
N SER A 517 -6.83 -1.67 -21.16
CA SER A 517 -7.38 -2.72 -22.03
C SER A 517 -7.34 -2.32 -23.51
N ASN A 518 -7.56 -1.04 -23.78
CA ASN A 518 -7.19 -0.43 -25.05
C ASN A 518 -6.02 0.54 -24.83
N PRO A 519 -4.77 0.09 -25.02
CA PRO A 519 -3.61 0.93 -24.79
C PRO A 519 -3.56 2.16 -25.71
N THR A 520 -4.34 2.21 -26.80
CA THR A 520 -4.37 3.41 -27.68
C THR A 520 -5.22 4.55 -27.14
N THR A 521 -6.12 4.24 -26.22
CA THR A 521 -7.03 5.20 -25.61
C THR A 521 -7.13 4.81 -24.15
N PRO A 522 -6.01 4.89 -23.39
CA PRO A 522 -6.09 4.67 -21.97
C PRO A 522 -7.00 5.74 -21.42
N THR A 523 -8.03 5.30 -20.73
CA THR A 523 -8.97 6.20 -20.11
C THR A 523 -8.80 6.07 -18.63
N LEU A 524 -8.93 7.19 -17.93
CA LEU A 524 -9.19 7.14 -16.50
C LEU A 524 -10.34 6.17 -16.29
N LYS A 525 -10.06 5.07 -15.61
CA LYS A 525 -11.12 4.21 -15.16
C LYS A 525 -11.76 4.91 -13.97
N GLY A 526 -10.92 5.27 -13.00
CA GLY A 526 -11.28 6.07 -11.86
C GLY A 526 -10.04 6.60 -11.17
N ASN A 527 -10.22 7.59 -10.31
CA ASN A 527 -9.17 8.14 -9.46
C ASN A 527 -9.69 8.20 -8.03
N TYR A 528 -8.75 8.17 -7.10
CA TYR A 528 -9.01 8.54 -5.73
C TYR A 528 -7.93 9.52 -5.28
N ASN A 529 -8.35 10.79 -5.13
CA ASN A 529 -7.48 11.84 -4.60
C ASN A 529 -7.23 11.57 -3.11
N THR A 530 -6.03 11.10 -2.80
CA THR A 530 -5.55 11.01 -1.43
C THR A 530 -5.24 12.42 -0.92
N SER A 531 -5.13 12.58 0.39
CA SER A 531 -4.90 13.90 1.00
C SER A 531 -3.41 14.26 1.14
N GLY A 532 -2.51 13.33 0.77
CA GLY A 532 -1.05 13.43 0.92
C GLY A 532 -0.35 13.44 -0.43
N SER A 533 0.88 12.92 -0.46
CA SER A 533 1.65 12.74 -1.69
C SER A 533 1.96 11.27 -1.90
N ALA A 534 1.33 10.65 -2.90
CA ALA A 534 1.53 9.24 -3.21
C ALA A 534 2.94 9.00 -3.81
N LEU A 535 3.75 8.18 -3.15
CA LEU A 535 5.14 7.87 -3.53
C LEU A 535 5.34 6.41 -3.98
N GLY A 536 4.59 5.48 -3.39
CA GLY A 536 4.66 4.05 -3.74
C GLY A 536 3.29 3.41 -3.73
N VAL A 537 3.07 2.42 -4.60
CA VAL A 537 1.81 1.70 -4.72
C VAL A 537 2.03 0.19 -4.84
N GLN A 538 1.27 -0.57 -4.06
CA GLN A 538 1.15 -2.01 -4.26
C GLN A 538 -0.31 -2.47 -4.28
N ILE A 539 -0.63 -3.24 -5.32
CA ILE A 539 -1.94 -3.81 -5.58
C ILE A 539 -2.03 -5.21 -5.02
N VAL A 540 -3.05 -5.43 -4.18
CA VAL A 540 -3.37 -6.74 -3.63
C VAL A 540 -4.86 -7.02 -3.71
N GLY A 541 -5.22 -8.00 -4.54
CA GLY A 541 -6.61 -8.37 -4.77
C GLY A 541 -7.42 -7.22 -5.36
N ASN A 542 -8.46 -6.79 -4.63
CA ASN A 542 -9.35 -5.69 -5.02
C ASN A 542 -8.96 -4.36 -4.36
N TYR A 543 -7.73 -4.21 -3.87
CA TYR A 543 -7.31 -3.04 -3.13
C TYR A 543 -5.95 -2.53 -3.60
N ALA A 544 -5.79 -1.21 -3.53
CA ALA A 544 -4.51 -0.54 -3.69
C ALA A 544 -4.05 -0.03 -2.33
N CYS A 545 -2.82 -0.40 -1.95
CA CYS A 545 -2.12 0.11 -0.78
C CYS A 545 -1.14 1.19 -1.28
N VAL A 546 -1.32 2.43 -0.83
CA VAL A 546 -0.56 3.59 -1.30
C VAL A 546 0.20 4.21 -0.14
N ALA A 547 1.53 4.29 -0.24
CA ALA A 547 2.36 5.07 0.65
C ALA A 547 2.22 6.56 0.27
N ASP A 548 1.53 7.33 1.11
CA ASP A 548 1.02 8.68 0.82
C ASP A 548 1.72 9.76 1.65
N TRP A 549 3.04 9.62 1.81
CA TRP A 549 3.93 10.55 2.51
C TRP A 549 3.40 10.95 3.90
N ASP A 550 3.02 12.22 4.10
CA ASP A 550 2.55 12.77 5.39
C ASP A 550 1.13 12.31 5.79
N LYS A 551 0.49 11.45 5.00
CA LYS A 551 -0.79 10.81 5.33
C LYS A 551 -0.65 9.31 5.59
N GLY A 552 0.56 8.77 5.58
CA GLY A 552 0.81 7.36 5.86
C GLY A 552 0.27 6.42 4.80
N LEU A 553 -0.40 5.33 5.21
CA LEU A 553 -0.95 4.34 4.29
C LEU A 553 -2.40 4.68 3.92
N GLN A 554 -2.68 4.78 2.63
CA GLN A 554 -4.05 4.86 2.12
C GLN A 554 -4.45 3.52 1.49
N ILE A 555 -5.67 3.06 1.80
CA ILE A 555 -6.23 1.81 1.29
C ILE A 555 -7.46 2.14 0.47
N ILE A 556 -7.37 1.89 -0.82
CA ILE A 556 -8.42 2.25 -1.76
C ILE A 556 -9.08 0.97 -2.27
N ASP A 557 -10.41 0.88 -2.17
CA ASP A 557 -11.18 -0.19 -2.79
C ASP A 557 -11.25 0.07 -4.29
N ILE A 558 -10.67 -0.85 -5.05
CA ILE A 558 -10.58 -0.82 -6.51
C ILE A 558 -11.42 -1.94 -7.15
N SER A 559 -12.32 -2.58 -6.39
CA SER A 559 -13.23 -3.63 -6.88
C SER A 559 -14.15 -3.11 -7.98
N ASN A 560 -14.59 -1.86 -7.86
CA ASN A 560 -15.13 -1.09 -8.96
C ASN A 560 -14.10 -0.04 -9.39
N PRO A 561 -13.25 -0.34 -10.38
CA PRO A 561 -12.21 0.60 -10.78
C PRO A 561 -12.78 1.87 -11.41
N THR A 562 -14.08 1.95 -11.75
CA THR A 562 -14.69 3.21 -12.23
C THR A 562 -15.00 4.22 -11.15
N ASN A 563 -15.12 3.73 -9.92
CA ASN A 563 -15.44 4.54 -8.76
C ASN A 563 -14.62 3.96 -7.60
N PRO A 564 -13.28 4.10 -7.66
CA PRO A 564 -12.48 3.69 -6.53
C PRO A 564 -12.91 4.53 -5.35
N THR A 565 -13.18 3.85 -4.26
CA THR A 565 -13.63 4.51 -3.06
C THR A 565 -12.53 4.38 -2.04
N PHE A 566 -12.37 5.45 -1.26
CA PHE A 566 -11.70 5.33 0.00
C PHE A 566 -12.27 4.12 0.72
N LYS A 567 -11.46 3.11 0.95
CA LYS A 567 -11.86 2.07 1.88
C LYS A 567 -11.46 2.49 3.26
N ASP A 568 -10.20 2.88 3.39
CA ASP A 568 -9.64 3.17 4.69
C ASP A 568 -8.24 3.79 4.64
N ASN A 569 -7.74 4.24 5.79
CA ASN A 569 -6.36 4.69 5.92
C ASN A 569 -5.75 4.32 7.26
N TYR A 570 -4.43 4.48 7.29
CA TYR A 570 -3.69 4.49 8.52
C TYR A 570 -2.65 5.60 8.49
N ASP A 571 -2.86 6.63 9.32
CA ASP A 571 -1.88 7.69 9.56
C ASP A 571 -0.68 7.10 10.32
N THR A 572 0.47 7.05 9.65
CA THR A 572 1.72 6.53 10.20
C THR A 572 2.47 7.58 11.04
N SER A 573 1.95 8.81 11.12
CA SER A 573 2.47 9.98 11.84
C SER A 573 3.81 10.57 11.35
N GLY A 574 4.45 9.95 10.36
CA GLY A 574 5.67 10.43 9.71
C GLY A 574 5.53 10.50 8.19
N TYR A 575 6.54 10.03 7.46
CA TYR A 575 6.61 10.07 6.00
C TYR A 575 6.71 8.65 5.41
N ALA A 576 5.59 8.10 4.99
CA ALA A 576 5.55 6.80 4.30
C ALA A 576 6.19 6.92 2.91
N ASN A 577 7.34 6.26 2.72
CA ASN A 577 8.08 6.30 1.46
C ASN A 577 7.76 5.11 0.56
N ASP A 578 7.59 3.93 1.16
CA ASP A 578 7.38 2.69 0.43
C ASP A 578 6.47 1.74 1.22
N VAL A 579 5.81 0.84 0.50
CA VAL A 579 4.91 -0.17 1.04
C VAL A 579 5.15 -1.51 0.38
N GLN A 580 5.39 -2.53 1.22
CA GLN A 580 5.36 -3.93 0.79
C GLN A 580 4.18 -4.65 1.45
N VAL A 581 3.39 -5.38 0.68
CA VAL A 581 2.27 -6.18 1.16
C VAL A 581 2.60 -7.65 1.00
N VAL A 582 2.58 -8.38 2.11
CA VAL A 582 2.83 -9.82 2.15
C VAL A 582 1.74 -10.51 2.96
N GLY A 583 1.02 -11.41 2.28
CA GLY A 583 -0.13 -12.09 2.88
C GLY A 583 -1.22 -11.10 3.27
N ASN A 584 -1.50 -11.00 4.57
CA ASN A 584 -2.58 -10.17 5.12
C ASN A 584 -2.14 -8.79 5.63
N TYR A 585 -0.88 -8.42 5.41
CA TYR A 585 -0.27 -7.30 6.11
C TYR A 585 0.52 -6.41 5.17
N ALA A 586 0.38 -5.11 5.38
CA ALA A 586 1.17 -4.07 4.74
C ALA A 586 2.29 -3.64 5.69
N TYR A 587 3.51 -3.57 5.16
CA TYR A 587 4.75 -3.17 5.80
C TYR A 587 5.17 -1.84 5.19
N VAL A 588 4.99 -0.77 5.96
CA VAL A 588 5.22 0.59 5.49
C VAL A 588 6.49 1.13 6.11
N ALA A 589 7.46 1.45 5.28
CA ALA A 589 8.68 2.13 5.69
C ALA A 589 8.36 3.62 5.87
N ASP A 590 8.25 4.04 7.13
CA ASP A 590 8.05 5.43 7.51
C ASP A 590 9.36 6.05 7.98
N ARG A 591 9.79 7.12 7.29
CA ARG A 591 11.05 7.79 7.56
C ARG A 591 11.18 8.30 8.99
N ASP A 592 10.11 8.81 9.58
CA ASP A 592 10.15 9.43 10.92
C ASP A 592 9.35 8.59 11.95
N GLY A 593 8.62 7.58 11.49
CA GLY A 593 7.77 6.69 12.28
C GLY A 593 8.26 5.24 12.35
N GLY A 594 9.38 4.88 11.71
CA GLY A 594 9.89 3.52 11.69
C GLY A 594 9.06 2.58 10.81
N LEU A 595 8.93 1.30 11.20
CA LEU A 595 8.11 0.34 10.45
C LEU A 595 6.68 0.32 11.00
N LYS A 596 5.69 0.52 10.13
CA LYS A 596 4.27 0.31 10.47
C LYS A 596 3.77 -0.99 9.85
N ILE A 597 3.14 -1.83 10.66
CA ILE A 597 2.51 -3.08 10.24
C ILE A 597 1.01 -2.94 10.37
N ILE A 598 0.34 -2.97 9.24
CA ILE A 598 -1.08 -2.63 9.15
C ILE A 598 -1.82 -3.87 8.67
N ASP A 599 -2.88 -4.24 9.40
CA ASP A 599 -3.73 -5.36 9.07
C ASP A 599 -4.61 -4.97 7.90
N VAL A 600 -4.32 -5.62 6.78
CA VAL A 600 -5.06 -5.48 5.52
C VAL A 600 -5.74 -6.81 5.18
N SER A 601 -6.05 -7.66 6.18
CA SER A 601 -6.68 -8.97 6.02
C SER A 601 -8.08 -8.89 5.42
N GLU A 602 -8.83 -7.83 5.75
CA GLU A 602 -10.11 -7.50 5.11
C GLU A 602 -9.95 -7.31 3.60
N PHE A 603 -8.76 -6.89 3.17
CA PHE A 603 -8.48 -6.46 1.80
C PHE A 603 -7.78 -7.55 0.97
N THR A 604 -6.97 -8.37 1.62
CA THR A 604 -6.17 -9.43 1.00
C THR A 604 -6.91 -10.78 0.92
N ASN A 605 -7.97 -10.98 1.73
CA ASN A 605 -8.78 -12.20 1.76
C ASN A 605 -10.25 -11.99 1.32
N ALA A 606 -10.50 -11.07 0.41
CA ALA A 606 -11.86 -10.84 -0.09
C ALA A 606 -12.48 -12.15 -0.61
N GLN A 607 -13.62 -12.53 -0.04
CA GLN A 607 -14.39 -13.68 -0.52
C GLN A 607 -15.03 -13.31 -1.86
N THR A 608 -14.72 -14.06 -2.90
CA THR A 608 -15.29 -13.85 -4.22
C THR A 608 -16.17 -15.04 -4.60
N VAL A 609 -17.29 -14.78 -5.27
CA VAL A 609 -18.08 -15.83 -5.94
C VAL A 609 -18.13 -15.50 -7.42
N THR A 610 -17.59 -16.40 -8.23
CA THR A 610 -17.70 -16.33 -9.68
C THR A 610 -18.81 -17.27 -10.15
N LEU A 611 -19.51 -16.88 -11.22
CA LEU A 611 -20.51 -17.70 -11.89
C LEU A 611 -20.01 -18.02 -13.30
N SER A 612 -19.84 -19.29 -13.64
CA SER A 612 -19.57 -19.75 -15.00
C SER A 612 -20.71 -20.58 -15.55
N ILE A 613 -20.88 -20.54 -16.88
CA ILE A 613 -21.97 -21.23 -17.59
C ILE A 613 -21.37 -22.09 -18.70
N SER A 614 -21.71 -23.37 -18.76
CA SER A 614 -21.25 -24.26 -19.82
C SER A 614 -22.29 -25.34 -20.18
N PRO A 615 -22.60 -25.57 -21.46
CA PRO A 615 -22.24 -24.73 -22.60
C PRO A 615 -22.93 -23.36 -22.53
N SER A 616 -22.42 -22.37 -23.29
CA SER A 616 -22.96 -20.99 -23.29
C SER A 616 -24.38 -20.87 -23.86
N SER A 617 -24.87 -21.90 -24.55
CA SER A 617 -26.25 -22.02 -25.02
C SER A 617 -26.61 -23.49 -25.26
N VAL A 618 -27.91 -23.79 -25.19
CA VAL A 618 -28.52 -25.05 -25.63
C VAL A 618 -29.80 -24.75 -26.39
N SER A 619 -30.29 -25.70 -27.20
CA SER A 619 -31.63 -25.61 -27.79
C SER A 619 -32.68 -25.83 -26.70
N GLU A 620 -33.77 -25.05 -26.69
CA GLU A 620 -34.83 -25.11 -25.67
C GLU A 620 -35.43 -26.52 -25.49
N ASP A 621 -35.50 -27.30 -26.58
CA ASP A 621 -35.99 -28.70 -26.57
C ASP A 621 -34.87 -29.73 -26.91
N GLY A 622 -33.61 -29.34 -26.74
CA GLY A 622 -32.46 -30.20 -26.96
C GLY A 622 -32.22 -31.19 -25.81
N THR A 623 -31.37 -32.20 -26.05
CA THR A 623 -30.95 -33.15 -25.01
C THR A 623 -29.77 -32.66 -24.16
N ALA A 624 -29.23 -31.47 -24.45
CA ALA A 624 -28.09 -30.88 -23.76
C ALA A 624 -28.55 -29.94 -22.65
N ASN A 625 -27.96 -30.08 -21.45
CA ASN A 625 -28.24 -29.20 -20.31
C ASN A 625 -27.21 -28.07 -20.21
N MET A 626 -27.62 -26.90 -19.73
CA MET A 626 -26.71 -25.82 -19.29
C MET A 626 -26.36 -26.03 -17.82
N ALA A 627 -25.06 -25.98 -17.50
CA ALA A 627 -24.58 -26.01 -16.13
C ALA A 627 -24.14 -24.60 -15.68
N TYR A 628 -24.67 -24.15 -14.55
CA TYR A 628 -24.25 -22.94 -13.85
C TYR A 628 -23.34 -23.36 -12.69
N THR A 629 -22.09 -22.89 -12.68
CA THR A 629 -21.12 -23.21 -11.62
C THR A 629 -20.81 -21.96 -10.84
N PHE A 630 -21.17 -21.94 -9.56
CA PHE A 630 -20.74 -20.92 -8.62
C PHE A 630 -19.44 -21.38 -7.97
N THR A 631 -18.36 -20.62 -8.17
CA THR A 631 -17.07 -20.91 -7.54
C THR A 631 -16.79 -19.85 -6.50
N ARG A 632 -16.73 -20.25 -5.23
CA ARG A 632 -16.29 -19.39 -4.13
C ARG A 632 -14.79 -19.52 -3.94
N SER A 633 -14.10 -18.38 -3.87
CA SER A 633 -12.67 -18.24 -3.56
C SER A 633 -12.49 -17.35 -2.32
N GLY A 634 -11.36 -17.49 -1.64
CA GLY A 634 -11.09 -16.83 -0.36
C GLY A 634 -11.62 -17.62 0.84
N VAL A 635 -12.01 -16.92 1.91
CA VAL A 635 -12.52 -17.53 3.16
C VAL A 635 -13.82 -18.30 2.90
N THR A 636 -13.87 -19.61 3.17
CA THR A 636 -15.05 -20.47 2.93
C THR A 636 -15.86 -20.80 4.18
N THR A 637 -15.44 -20.33 5.36
CA THR A 637 -15.99 -20.75 6.65
C THR A 637 -17.28 -20.04 7.07
N ASN A 638 -17.60 -18.88 6.46
CA ASN A 638 -18.80 -18.11 6.76
C ASN A 638 -19.91 -18.38 5.72
N ALA A 639 -21.18 -18.19 6.07
CA ALA A 639 -22.26 -18.26 5.09
C ALA A 639 -22.19 -17.06 4.12
N LEU A 640 -22.44 -17.30 2.82
CA LEU A 640 -22.47 -16.25 1.80
C LEU A 640 -23.74 -16.45 0.95
N THR A 641 -24.61 -15.45 0.94
CA THR A 641 -25.85 -15.47 0.15
C THR A 641 -25.62 -14.75 -1.18
N VAL A 642 -25.73 -15.47 -2.29
CA VAL A 642 -25.63 -14.91 -3.64
C VAL A 642 -27.00 -14.91 -4.27
N ASN A 643 -27.53 -13.72 -4.57
CA ASN A 643 -28.77 -13.57 -5.31
C ASN A 643 -28.45 -13.44 -6.81
N TYR A 644 -29.11 -14.23 -7.65
CA TYR A 644 -28.99 -14.15 -9.11
C TYR A 644 -30.37 -14.29 -9.75
N THR A 645 -30.53 -13.71 -10.95
CA THR A 645 -31.79 -13.72 -11.69
C THR A 645 -31.60 -14.43 -13.01
N LEU A 646 -32.40 -15.47 -13.27
CA LEU A 646 -32.52 -16.11 -14.58
C LEU A 646 -33.76 -15.57 -15.29
N HIS A 647 -33.58 -14.83 -16.38
CA HIS A 647 -34.69 -14.48 -17.25
C HIS A 647 -35.03 -15.68 -18.14
N GLY A 648 -36.11 -16.42 -17.83
CA GLY A 648 -36.61 -17.47 -18.74
C GLY A 648 -37.27 -18.70 -18.10
N CYS A 649 -37.01 -19.05 -16.83
CA CYS A 649 -37.76 -20.07 -16.06
C CYS A 649 -37.41 -20.00 -14.56
N ASN A 650 -38.39 -20.24 -13.68
CA ASN A 650 -38.22 -20.23 -12.22
C ASN A 650 -37.58 -21.53 -11.71
N LEU A 651 -36.46 -21.43 -10.98
CA LEU A 651 -35.93 -22.48 -10.11
C LEU A 651 -35.36 -21.84 -8.83
N HIS A 652 -35.72 -22.39 -7.66
CA HIS A 652 -35.17 -22.03 -6.35
C HIS A 652 -34.25 -23.14 -5.86
N PHE A 653 -33.06 -22.78 -5.36
CA PHE A 653 -32.16 -23.71 -4.67
C PHE A 653 -31.71 -23.13 -3.32
N LEU A 654 -31.60 -23.98 -2.30
CA LEU A 654 -31.11 -23.67 -0.96
C LEU A 654 -29.78 -24.38 -0.74
N LEU A 655 -28.70 -23.63 -0.51
CA LEU A 655 -27.40 -24.20 -0.16
C LEU A 655 -27.35 -24.52 1.34
N LYS A 656 -27.25 -25.81 1.68
CA LYS A 656 -26.88 -26.27 3.03
C LYS A 656 -25.91 -27.46 2.90
N ASP A 657 -24.74 -27.33 3.52
CA ASP A 657 -23.74 -28.38 3.71
C ASP A 657 -23.24 -29.10 2.43
N ASN A 658 -22.39 -28.42 1.64
CA ASN A 658 -21.53 -28.98 0.58
C ASN A 658 -22.17 -29.97 -0.42
N SER A 659 -23.47 -29.84 -0.65
CA SER A 659 -24.14 -30.50 -1.77
C SER A 659 -25.16 -29.55 -2.39
N ILE A 660 -25.22 -29.56 -3.71
CA ILE A 660 -26.25 -28.87 -4.49
C ILE A 660 -27.43 -29.86 -4.57
N VAL A 661 -28.59 -29.49 -4.03
CA VAL A 661 -29.88 -30.14 -4.35
C VAL A 661 -30.71 -29.13 -5.11
#